data_AF-A0A2V8IBC9-F1
#
_entry.id   AF-A0A2V8IBC9-F1
#
_cell.length_a   1.000
_cell.length_b   1.000
_cell.length_c   1.000
_cell.angle_alpha   90.00
_cell.angle_beta   90.00
_cell.angle_gamma   90.00
#
_symmetry.space_group_name_H-M   'P 1'
#
loop_
_entity.id
_entity.type
_entity.pdbx_description
1 polymer ?
#
loop_
_entity_poly.entity_id
_entity_poly.type
_entity_poly.pdbx_seq_one_letter_code
_entity_poly.pdbx_strand_id
1 'polypeptide(L)'
;MKKYGFIFLVILFSQPARAYTRITTSSGQNPKWPSMPIPYWIHEKGAPRISNGSDFAAVQASFQTWENIQTANIKFAFRGTTTAGIVGHDGMNVVTFTDTSAPLGSSTIAATFSFFRTENGQTMFDEADIAFNPAIDFSTSGETNKFDIQSVLTHEIGHLLGLDHSALVSSVMVPFGVPSQLDQRTLAYDDVAGIMEIYGTASGTGQIRGTIEADGTPVFGAHVVAVNSDGTPIVSTLSQRDGSYILRFLPPDTYAVYAESLDGPVTRLNLGGGSTGFFSSVRTNFGTTYFGNVSGLSEAAKIAVGPNGVATADIRMFPPSATGLRLTRPSFGIRMPRGRTVTVTGGGVDITDGVLLTGSNSGLQFGPMIFGGRIASTAPTNVSVQLTVLSSTPLGPKNLIVNRGTDTSILSGAFVITDSYPSGISVSPSTGPVEGGTLVTVNGTNFRSGARVFFAGLAGADGRVIDSNTIQVTSPANVSGAANVVVVNPDGTWAVGSQVFGYSSQPPTISRVSPLDGPPSTRVVIEGDHFDSRTQNIEVAFNGTTAKIISASVNAITAVVPFGATTGPITVSVFVQTATGPAFTVTAAPTSTNLAGRSFNFIDASSSTGGTVLTFSNNDDAIALVKLPFDFILFRDIHVADSQISISTDGFLSLEPLSISEWQNAPLPSTTVLRPSGSAGTVPPSLIGPFWDDLIMPPQAAITTKTVGAAPNRQFILQWSNMSLLDENGRDLNANLTFEAILFEGTNDIQFLYRSMSGPRSDGSSATIGAQNLKRDTAIQTGFNQPIVASGYFTTYHFQNGSYGEAVPDATPPSKPLVTDEGPLTSNSTQLAASWMSSDPESGIREYRYAIGTTPEGADVRPFIS
;
A
#
# COMPACT_ATOMS: atom_id res chain seq x y z
N MET A 1 -10.69 14.54 15.24
CA MET A 1 -9.76 14.77 16.37
C MET A 1 -10.13 13.96 17.64
N LYS A 2 -10.34 12.63 17.53
CA LYS A 2 -10.55 11.73 18.69
C LYS A 2 -10.01 10.29 18.44
N LYS A 3 -9.02 10.12 17.55
CA LYS A 3 -8.54 8.78 17.12
C LYS A 3 -7.14 8.37 17.62
N TYR A 4 -6.43 9.23 18.35
CA TYR A 4 -5.10 8.89 18.86
C TYR A 4 -5.14 8.77 20.39
N GLY A 5 -5.21 7.53 20.88
CA GLY A 5 -5.21 7.22 22.31
C GLY A 5 -3.81 7.34 22.90
N PHE A 6 -3.58 8.37 23.71
CA PHE A 6 -2.45 8.42 24.64
C PHE A 6 -2.87 7.74 25.95
N ILE A 7 -2.13 6.72 26.41
CA ILE A 7 -2.39 6.12 27.74
C ILE A 7 -1.11 6.08 28.57
N PHE A 8 -1.26 6.62 29.78
CA PHE A 8 -0.32 6.64 30.91
C PHE A 8 -0.63 5.47 31.87
N LEU A 9 0.40 4.76 32.33
CA LEU A 9 0.37 4.08 33.62
C LEU A 9 1.80 4.02 34.20
N VAL A 10 1.95 4.46 35.45
CA VAL A 10 3.23 4.66 36.15
C VAL A 10 3.50 3.48 37.09
N ILE A 11 4.61 2.77 36.88
CA ILE A 11 5.33 2.02 37.92
C ILE A 11 6.84 2.22 37.69
N LEU A 12 7.55 2.79 38.66
CA LEU A 12 8.98 3.12 38.59
C LEU A 12 9.84 1.89 38.91
N PHE A 13 10.62 1.42 37.92
CA PHE A 13 11.79 0.57 38.15
C PHE A 13 13.01 1.24 37.52
N SER A 14 14.13 1.30 38.25
CA SER A 14 15.43 1.77 37.74
C SER A 14 15.95 0.79 36.67
N GLN A 15 15.89 1.18 35.41
CA GLN A 15 16.50 0.45 34.29
C GLN A 15 17.98 0.88 34.16
N PRO A 16 18.91 -0.05 33.87
CA PRO A 16 20.30 0.32 33.58
C PRO A 16 20.37 1.17 32.32
N ALA A 17 21.30 2.13 32.29
CA ALA A 17 21.58 2.87 31.07
C ALA A 17 21.99 1.97 29.91
N ARG A 18 21.66 2.39 28.70
CA ARG A 18 21.87 1.63 27.46
C ARG A 18 22.62 2.46 26.45
N ALA A 19 23.12 1.80 25.43
CA ALA A 19 23.67 2.47 24.26
C ALA A 19 22.53 2.93 23.36
N TYR A 20 22.71 4.07 22.68
CA TYR A 20 21.79 4.64 21.71
C TYR A 20 20.47 5.18 22.24
N THR A 21 19.94 6.16 21.51
CA THR A 21 18.61 6.71 21.76
C THR A 21 17.56 5.77 21.18
N ARG A 22 16.78 5.13 22.07
CA ARG A 22 15.67 4.25 21.70
C ARG A 22 14.35 4.96 21.92
N ILE A 23 13.34 4.54 21.15
CA ILE A 23 11.95 4.93 21.45
C ILE A 23 11.69 4.52 22.90
N THR A 24 11.28 5.51 23.70
CA THR A 24 11.07 5.35 25.13
C THR A 24 9.68 5.84 25.48
N THR A 25 8.84 4.95 26.01
CA THR A 25 7.49 5.32 26.47
C THR A 25 7.58 6.32 27.63
N SER A 26 6.48 7.01 27.93
CA SER A 26 6.42 7.91 29.10
C SER A 26 6.76 7.21 30.42
N SER A 27 6.52 5.89 30.51
CA SER A 27 6.89 5.03 31.65
C SER A 27 8.35 4.57 31.65
N GLY A 28 9.15 4.94 30.64
CA GLY A 28 10.56 4.56 30.54
C GLY A 28 10.81 3.18 29.93
N GLN A 29 9.81 2.56 29.31
CA GLN A 29 9.97 1.27 28.63
C GLN A 29 10.45 1.48 27.20
N ASN A 30 11.27 0.55 26.69
CA ASN A 30 11.78 0.59 25.33
C ASN A 30 11.19 -0.56 24.50
N PRO A 31 10.06 -0.35 23.81
CA PRO A 31 9.40 -1.38 23.05
C PRO A 31 10.30 -1.92 21.93
N LYS A 32 10.08 -3.17 21.56
CA LYS A 32 10.66 -3.84 20.40
C LYS A 32 9.64 -4.82 19.81
N TRP A 33 9.90 -5.32 18.60
CA TRP A 33 9.07 -6.36 18.02
C TRP A 33 9.18 -7.68 18.81
N PRO A 34 8.05 -8.35 19.10
CA PRO A 34 8.06 -9.60 19.85
C PRO A 34 8.58 -10.79 19.03
N SER A 35 8.49 -10.71 17.69
CA SER A 35 8.95 -11.76 16.79
C SER A 35 9.34 -11.19 15.42
N MET A 36 10.03 -12.03 14.64
CA MET A 36 10.45 -11.77 13.27
C MET A 36 9.93 -12.94 12.39
N PRO A 37 9.70 -12.75 11.06
CA PRO A 37 9.86 -11.51 10.32
C PRO A 37 8.71 -10.53 10.56
N ILE A 38 8.99 -9.22 10.49
CA ILE A 38 7.96 -8.17 10.54
C ILE A 38 7.28 -8.10 9.16
N PRO A 39 5.97 -8.39 9.04
CA PRO A 39 5.28 -8.30 7.77
C PRO A 39 5.08 -6.84 7.37
N TYR A 40 5.17 -6.52 6.08
CA TYR A 40 4.83 -5.17 5.59
C TYR A 40 4.17 -5.21 4.23
N TRP A 41 3.40 -4.17 3.94
CA TRP A 41 2.71 -3.93 2.68
C TRP A 41 3.10 -2.57 2.12
N ILE A 42 2.94 -2.41 0.81
CA ILE A 42 3.08 -1.12 0.14
C ILE A 42 1.72 -0.74 -0.41
N HIS A 43 1.27 0.48 -0.17
CA HIS A 43 0.02 0.94 -0.78
C HIS A 43 0.13 0.90 -2.31
N GLU A 44 -0.88 0.34 -2.98
CA GLU A 44 -0.83 -0.04 -4.41
C GLU A 44 -0.60 1.13 -5.37
N LYS A 45 -0.93 2.35 -4.97
CA LYS A 45 -0.73 3.54 -5.80
C LYS A 45 0.73 4.00 -5.85
N GLY A 46 1.59 3.50 -4.96
CA GLY A 46 2.99 3.91 -4.89
C GLY A 46 3.17 5.42 -4.66
N ALA A 47 4.36 5.92 -4.96
CA ALA A 47 4.69 7.33 -4.86
C ALA A 47 4.11 8.12 -6.05
N PRO A 48 3.39 9.24 -5.80
CA PRO A 48 2.89 10.09 -6.87
C PRO A 48 4.02 10.52 -7.82
N ARG A 49 3.74 10.53 -9.13
CA ARG A 49 4.67 10.96 -10.21
C ARG A 49 5.87 10.04 -10.45
N ILE A 50 5.94 8.86 -9.81
CA ILE A 50 6.87 7.79 -10.15
C ILE A 50 6.06 6.61 -10.67
N SER A 51 6.12 6.34 -11.98
CA SER A 51 5.26 5.35 -12.66
C SER A 51 6.03 4.12 -13.18
N ASN A 52 7.34 4.08 -12.95
CA ASN A 52 8.21 3.01 -13.43
C ASN A 52 8.47 1.90 -12.42
N GLY A 53 7.83 1.95 -11.25
CA GLY A 53 8.00 0.97 -10.16
C GLY A 53 9.30 1.13 -9.36
N SER A 54 10.13 2.14 -9.65
CA SER A 54 11.37 2.37 -8.89
C SER A 54 11.11 2.78 -7.44
N ASP A 55 9.93 3.32 -7.14
CA ASP A 55 9.44 3.61 -5.79
C ASP A 55 9.23 2.33 -4.99
N PHE A 56 8.57 1.31 -5.55
CA PHE A 56 8.45 -0.01 -4.91
C PHE A 56 9.82 -0.66 -4.69
N ALA A 57 10.71 -0.56 -5.67
CA ALA A 57 12.08 -1.07 -5.55
C ALA A 57 12.87 -0.33 -4.46
N ALA A 58 12.74 1.00 -4.37
CA ALA A 58 13.35 1.81 -3.32
C ALA A 58 12.82 1.46 -1.93
N VAL A 59 11.51 1.19 -1.83
CA VAL A 59 10.89 0.73 -0.58
C VAL A 59 11.52 -0.58 -0.11
N GLN A 60 11.53 -1.60 -0.98
CA GLN A 60 12.12 -2.90 -0.65
C GLN A 60 13.62 -2.80 -0.33
N ALA A 61 14.37 -1.99 -1.09
CA ALA A 61 15.80 -1.76 -0.85
C ALA A 61 16.07 -1.12 0.52
N SER A 62 15.15 -0.30 1.03
CA SER A 62 15.27 0.33 2.36
C SER A 62 15.14 -0.70 3.49
N PHE A 63 14.20 -1.65 3.37
CA PHE A 63 14.09 -2.78 4.30
C PHE A 63 15.34 -3.67 4.24
N GLN A 64 15.82 -3.96 3.02
CA GLN A 64 17.05 -4.73 2.83
C GLN A 64 18.28 -4.07 3.44
N THR A 65 18.39 -2.73 3.43
CA THR A 65 19.49 -2.00 4.08
C THR A 65 19.66 -2.43 5.54
N TRP A 66 18.56 -2.58 6.28
CA TRP A 66 18.59 -3.05 7.67
C TRP A 66 18.81 -4.57 7.78
N GLU A 67 18.19 -5.39 6.92
CA GLU A 67 18.40 -6.86 6.94
C GLU A 67 19.83 -7.28 6.61
N ASN A 68 20.59 -6.45 5.90
CA ASN A 68 21.97 -6.73 5.52
C ASN A 68 22.95 -6.68 6.71
N ILE A 69 22.52 -6.17 7.86
CA ILE A 69 23.33 -6.13 9.09
C ILE A 69 23.47 -7.55 9.65
N GLN A 70 24.54 -8.23 9.28
CA GLN A 70 24.78 -9.64 9.63
C GLN A 70 24.86 -9.91 11.14
N THR A 71 25.12 -8.88 11.94
CA THR A 71 25.26 -8.96 13.40
C THR A 71 23.94 -8.74 14.16
N ALA A 72 22.84 -8.49 13.46
CA ALA A 72 21.50 -8.30 14.03
C ALA A 72 20.48 -9.26 13.38
N ASN A 73 19.62 -9.87 14.18
CA ASN A 73 18.57 -10.77 13.67
C ASN A 73 17.33 -9.97 13.26
N ILE A 74 17.43 -9.25 12.15
CA ILE A 74 16.33 -8.48 11.55
C ILE A 74 15.84 -9.21 10.31
N LYS A 75 14.52 -9.42 10.22
CA LYS A 75 13.88 -9.99 9.04
C LYS A 75 12.56 -9.28 8.77
N PHE A 76 12.28 -9.01 7.50
CA PHE A 76 11.01 -8.48 7.02
C PHE A 76 10.36 -9.46 6.06
N ALA A 77 9.03 -9.42 6.00
CA ALA A 77 8.24 -10.22 5.06
C ALA A 77 7.39 -9.29 4.21
N PHE A 78 7.80 -9.07 2.96
CA PHE A 78 6.96 -8.34 2.00
C PHE A 78 5.71 -9.17 1.67
N ARG A 79 4.53 -8.59 1.89
CA ARG A 79 3.24 -9.27 1.70
C ARG A 79 2.49 -8.83 0.43
N GLY A 80 3.11 -8.00 -0.40
CA GLY A 80 2.52 -7.46 -1.62
C GLY A 80 1.97 -6.06 -1.45
N THR A 81 1.13 -5.65 -2.39
CA THR A 81 0.44 -4.35 -2.35
C THR A 81 -0.88 -4.43 -1.62
N THR A 82 -1.40 -3.29 -1.16
CA THR A 82 -2.70 -3.17 -0.51
C THR A 82 -3.43 -1.89 -0.93
N THR A 83 -4.76 -1.91 -0.90
CA THR A 83 -5.62 -0.71 -1.05
C THR A 83 -5.73 0.09 0.26
N ALA A 84 -5.32 -0.49 1.39
CA ALA A 84 -5.26 0.20 2.67
C ALA A 84 -4.19 1.30 2.59
N GLY A 85 -4.63 2.57 2.60
CA GLY A 85 -3.77 3.71 2.33
C GLY A 85 -3.74 4.76 3.43
N ILE A 86 -4.45 4.53 4.54
CA ILE A 86 -4.56 5.44 5.69
C ILE A 86 -3.85 4.80 6.88
N VAL A 87 -3.01 5.57 7.59
CA VAL A 87 -2.32 5.07 8.79
C VAL A 87 -3.33 4.77 9.92
N GLY A 88 -3.19 3.63 10.57
CA GLY A 88 -4.16 3.12 11.54
C GLY A 88 -3.58 2.02 12.41
N HIS A 89 -4.38 1.52 13.36
CA HIS A 89 -4.08 0.29 14.10
C HIS A 89 -5.02 -0.77 13.55
N ASP A 90 -4.71 -1.31 12.37
CA ASP A 90 -5.58 -2.19 11.57
C ASP A 90 -5.01 -3.60 11.34
N GLY A 91 -3.87 -3.90 11.96
CA GLY A 91 -3.13 -5.14 11.84
C GLY A 91 -2.15 -5.18 10.67
N MET A 92 -1.96 -4.08 9.94
CA MET A 92 -1.04 -3.99 8.80
C MET A 92 0.09 -3.00 9.07
N ASN A 93 1.31 -3.34 8.68
CA ASN A 93 2.40 -2.35 8.64
C ASN A 93 2.49 -1.81 7.20
N VAL A 94 1.79 -0.72 6.90
CA VAL A 94 1.71 -0.18 5.54
C VAL A 94 2.69 0.96 5.31
N VAL A 95 3.37 0.94 4.16
CA VAL A 95 4.06 2.10 3.60
C VAL A 95 3.13 2.80 2.61
N THR A 96 2.70 4.02 2.93
CA THR A 96 1.75 4.81 2.13
C THR A 96 2.34 6.15 1.69
N PHE A 97 1.97 6.59 0.49
CA PHE A 97 2.30 7.92 -0.07
C PHE A 97 1.05 8.77 -0.33
N THR A 98 -0.12 8.25 0.04
CA THR A 98 -1.41 8.84 -0.36
C THR A 98 -2.25 9.30 0.81
N ASP A 99 -1.81 9.07 2.05
CA ASP A 99 -2.56 9.47 3.23
C ASP A 99 -2.50 10.98 3.45
N THR A 100 -3.52 11.69 2.97
CA THR A 100 -3.68 13.13 3.21
C THR A 100 -4.27 13.44 4.59
N SER A 101 -4.68 12.42 5.35
CA SER A 101 -5.26 12.56 6.70
C SER A 101 -4.22 12.39 7.81
N ALA A 102 -3.07 11.77 7.50
CA ALA A 102 -1.94 11.69 8.40
C ALA A 102 -1.54 13.10 8.87
N PRO A 103 -1.30 13.32 10.18
CA PRO A 103 -1.03 14.63 10.75
C PRO A 103 0.41 15.12 10.47
N LEU A 104 0.83 15.06 9.21
CA LEU A 104 2.14 15.50 8.75
C LEU A 104 2.09 17.01 8.50
N GLY A 105 2.89 17.76 9.25
CA GLY A 105 3.04 19.21 9.01
C GLY A 105 3.73 19.50 7.67
N SER A 106 3.74 20.76 7.25
CA SER A 106 4.35 21.18 5.97
C SER A 106 5.86 20.93 5.86
N SER A 107 6.54 20.73 7.00
CA SER A 107 7.98 20.46 7.06
C SER A 107 8.34 19.00 7.32
N THR A 108 7.37 18.13 7.57
CA THR A 108 7.59 16.71 7.84
C THR A 108 7.68 15.95 6.52
N ILE A 109 8.79 15.23 6.29
CA ILE A 109 9.03 14.51 5.03
C ILE A 109 8.24 13.19 4.99
N ALA A 110 8.36 12.42 6.06
CA ALA A 110 7.60 11.21 6.33
C ALA A 110 7.49 11.04 7.86
N ALA A 111 6.69 10.09 8.32
CA ALA A 111 6.68 9.67 9.71
C ALA A 111 6.26 8.21 9.86
N THR A 112 6.82 7.58 10.88
CA THR A 112 6.42 6.26 11.36
C THR A 112 5.42 6.38 12.51
N PHE A 113 4.26 5.75 12.35
CA PHE A 113 3.18 5.68 13.33
C PHE A 113 3.23 4.34 14.02
N SER A 114 3.83 4.28 15.20
CA SER A 114 3.97 3.04 15.97
C SER A 114 2.81 2.84 16.94
N PHE A 115 2.26 1.63 16.93
CA PHE A 115 1.22 1.17 17.85
C PHE A 115 1.79 0.09 18.76
N PHE A 116 1.46 0.21 20.03
CA PHE A 116 2.02 -0.64 21.07
C PHE A 116 0.91 -1.36 21.81
N ARG A 117 1.21 -2.62 22.16
CA ARG A 117 0.40 -3.40 23.11
C ARG A 117 1.20 -3.68 24.36
N THR A 118 0.49 -3.93 25.46
CA THR A 118 1.12 -4.32 26.73
C THR A 118 0.69 -5.72 27.10
N GLU A 119 1.66 -6.61 27.26
CA GLU A 119 1.45 -7.98 27.72
C GLU A 119 2.35 -8.23 28.94
N ASN A 120 1.80 -8.76 30.03
CA ASN A 120 2.54 -9.04 31.27
C ASN A 120 3.35 -7.84 31.81
N GLY A 121 2.85 -6.62 31.63
CA GLY A 121 3.52 -5.38 32.05
C GLY A 121 4.67 -4.92 31.16
N GLN A 122 4.93 -5.58 30.03
CA GLN A 122 5.89 -5.15 29.01
C GLN A 122 5.17 -4.57 27.79
N THR A 123 5.51 -3.33 27.44
CA THR A 123 5.08 -2.71 26.19
C THR A 123 5.96 -3.18 25.03
N MET A 124 5.32 -3.62 23.96
CA MET A 124 5.96 -4.12 22.73
C MET A 124 5.28 -3.53 21.49
N PHE A 125 5.98 -3.56 20.36
CA PHE A 125 5.37 -3.21 19.09
C PHE A 125 4.27 -4.20 18.74
N ASP A 126 3.16 -3.66 18.26
CA ASP A 126 2.04 -4.41 17.69
C ASP A 126 1.95 -4.15 16.18
N GLU A 127 2.08 -2.88 15.80
CA GLU A 127 1.97 -2.39 14.43
C GLU A 127 2.79 -1.11 14.24
N ALA A 128 3.22 -0.83 13.01
CA ALA A 128 3.89 0.39 12.63
C ALA A 128 3.63 0.72 11.15
N ASP A 129 2.91 1.81 10.92
CA ASP A 129 2.70 2.37 9.60
C ASP A 129 3.71 3.45 9.27
N ILE A 130 4.00 3.64 7.98
CA ILE A 130 4.89 4.69 7.51
C ILE A 130 4.16 5.51 6.45
N ALA A 131 3.93 6.80 6.72
CA ALA A 131 3.35 7.71 5.76
C ALA A 131 4.39 8.71 5.25
N PHE A 132 4.52 8.76 3.93
CA PHE A 132 5.19 9.84 3.22
C PHE A 132 4.24 11.02 3.06
N ASN A 133 4.76 12.25 3.21
CA ASN A 133 3.97 13.45 3.04
C ASN A 133 3.58 13.64 1.56
N PRO A 134 2.28 13.57 1.19
CA PRO A 134 1.85 13.68 -0.20
C PRO A 134 2.14 15.04 -0.84
N ALA A 135 2.46 16.07 -0.05
CA ALA A 135 2.78 17.41 -0.53
C ALA A 135 4.25 17.60 -0.93
N ILE A 136 5.10 16.59 -0.71
CA ILE A 136 6.55 16.65 -0.99
C ILE A 136 6.89 15.86 -2.24
N ASP A 137 7.79 16.39 -3.06
CA ASP A 137 8.28 15.71 -4.26
C ASP A 137 9.42 14.73 -3.90
N PHE A 138 9.25 13.49 -4.36
CA PHE A 138 10.18 12.40 -4.13
C PHE A 138 10.88 11.94 -5.42
N SER A 139 12.05 11.34 -5.24
CA SER A 139 12.93 10.80 -6.28
C SER A 139 13.43 9.42 -5.85
N THR A 140 13.81 8.62 -6.85
CA THR A 140 14.56 7.37 -6.67
C THR A 140 15.88 7.39 -7.43
N SER A 141 16.15 8.45 -8.20
CA SER A 141 17.25 8.53 -9.17
C SER A 141 18.08 9.81 -9.05
N GLY A 142 18.05 10.45 -7.88
CA GLY A 142 18.88 11.60 -7.55
C GLY A 142 18.48 12.88 -8.28
N GLU A 143 17.18 13.07 -8.56
CA GLU A 143 16.71 14.31 -9.19
C GLU A 143 16.88 15.52 -8.27
N THR A 144 17.25 16.65 -8.87
CA THR A 144 17.46 17.92 -8.17
C THR A 144 16.18 18.39 -7.45
N ASN A 145 16.34 18.91 -6.24
CA ASN A 145 15.30 19.45 -5.36
C ASN A 145 14.24 18.45 -4.88
N LYS A 146 14.47 17.14 -5.03
CA LYS A 146 13.56 16.10 -4.52
C LYS A 146 14.21 15.30 -3.38
N PHE A 147 13.39 14.78 -2.47
CA PHE A 147 13.88 13.86 -1.44
C PHE A 147 13.96 12.44 -1.98
N ASP A 148 15.00 11.70 -1.59
CA ASP A 148 15.19 10.32 -2.01
C ASP A 148 14.35 9.36 -1.16
N ILE A 149 13.49 8.56 -1.81
CA ILE A 149 12.58 7.62 -1.11
C ILE A 149 13.37 6.64 -0.25
N GLN A 150 14.44 6.05 -0.78
CA GLN A 150 15.20 5.04 -0.05
C GLN A 150 15.87 5.64 1.19
N SER A 151 16.45 6.83 1.05
CA SER A 151 17.06 7.58 2.16
C SER A 151 16.05 7.87 3.28
N VAL A 152 14.89 8.44 2.92
CA VAL A 152 13.82 8.77 3.88
C VAL A 152 13.27 7.50 4.53
N LEU A 153 12.95 6.47 3.75
CA LEU A 153 12.38 5.25 4.32
C LEU A 153 13.37 4.50 5.20
N THR A 154 14.68 4.51 4.86
CA THR A 154 15.69 3.87 5.71
C THR A 154 15.69 4.49 7.11
N HIS A 155 15.47 5.81 7.22
CA HIS A 155 15.27 6.50 8.50
C HIS A 155 13.98 6.04 9.21
N GLU A 156 12.84 6.07 8.52
CA GLU A 156 11.56 5.66 9.10
C GLU A 156 11.56 4.19 9.56
N ILE A 157 12.22 3.30 8.83
CA ILE A 157 12.37 1.90 9.24
C ILE A 157 13.18 1.79 10.55
N GLY A 158 14.11 2.71 10.82
CA GLY A 158 14.78 2.76 12.11
C GLY A 158 13.80 3.00 13.27
N HIS A 159 12.81 3.88 13.09
CA HIS A 159 11.70 4.05 14.05
C HIS A 159 10.82 2.80 14.15
N LEU A 160 10.46 2.20 13.01
CA LEU A 160 9.73 0.93 12.98
C LEU A 160 10.46 -0.14 13.79
N LEU A 161 11.80 -0.15 13.77
CA LEU A 161 12.62 -1.10 14.52
C LEU A 161 12.80 -0.75 16.01
N GLY A 162 12.42 0.46 16.45
CA GLY A 162 12.49 0.90 17.84
C GLY A 162 13.63 1.87 18.17
N LEU A 163 14.32 2.40 17.15
CA LEU A 163 15.30 3.49 17.31
C LEU A 163 14.58 4.84 17.35
N ASP A 164 15.13 5.77 18.11
CA ASP A 164 14.72 7.18 18.09
C ASP A 164 15.89 8.01 17.55
N HIS A 165 15.71 9.32 17.44
CA HIS A 165 16.69 10.15 16.74
C HIS A 165 18.07 10.14 17.40
N SER A 166 19.10 10.07 16.56
CA SER A 166 20.50 10.23 16.99
C SER A 166 20.90 11.71 16.96
N ALA A 167 21.71 12.12 17.94
CA ALA A 167 22.35 13.44 17.96
C ALA A 167 23.70 13.42 17.21
N LEU A 168 24.13 12.26 16.70
CA LEU A 168 25.21 12.16 15.73
C LEU A 168 24.68 12.59 14.36
N VAL A 169 25.06 13.77 13.86
CA VAL A 169 24.43 14.34 12.66
C VAL A 169 24.76 13.62 11.35
N SER A 170 25.68 12.66 11.38
CA SER A 170 26.00 11.76 10.26
C SER A 170 25.20 10.45 10.27
N SER A 171 24.44 10.16 11.33
CA SER A 171 23.60 8.95 11.42
C SER A 171 22.40 9.07 10.48
N VAL A 172 21.89 7.93 10.00
CA VAL A 172 20.63 7.90 9.26
C VAL A 172 19.48 8.35 10.16
N MET A 173 19.51 8.02 11.46
CA MET A 173 18.53 8.44 12.47
C MET A 173 18.63 9.91 12.91
N VAL A 174 19.38 10.76 12.23
CA VAL A 174 19.32 12.21 12.47
C VAL A 174 17.97 12.78 12.01
N PRO A 175 17.30 13.69 12.74
CA PRO A 175 15.93 14.16 12.44
C PRO A 175 15.85 15.15 11.24
N PHE A 176 16.80 15.06 10.33
CA PHE A 176 17.00 16.02 9.25
C PHE A 176 17.29 15.29 7.94
N GLY A 177 16.65 15.73 6.85
CA GLY A 177 16.92 15.26 5.50
C GLY A 177 17.30 16.42 4.58
N VAL A 178 18.04 16.13 3.52
CA VAL A 178 18.47 17.13 2.53
C VAL A 178 18.01 16.69 1.13
N PRO A 179 17.33 17.54 0.35
CA PRO A 179 16.93 17.19 -1.01
C PRO A 179 18.15 17.05 -1.94
N SER A 180 17.99 16.27 -3.01
CA SER A 180 19.06 15.93 -3.99
C SER A 180 20.22 15.11 -3.42
N GLN A 181 20.05 14.47 -2.26
CA GLN A 181 21.07 13.61 -1.65
C GLN A 181 20.62 12.15 -1.58
N LEU A 182 21.58 11.23 -1.72
CA LEU A 182 21.40 9.78 -1.56
C LEU A 182 22.15 9.24 -0.32
N ASP A 183 22.65 10.14 0.52
CA ASP A 183 23.66 9.86 1.54
C ASP A 183 23.15 8.96 2.67
N GLN A 184 21.84 8.99 2.95
CA GLN A 184 21.18 8.24 4.01
C GLN A 184 20.67 6.86 3.55
N ARG A 185 21.02 6.42 2.32
CA ARG A 185 20.85 5.01 1.91
C ARG A 185 21.82 4.07 2.64
N THR A 186 22.89 4.61 3.22
CA THR A 186 23.95 3.84 3.91
C THR A 186 23.93 4.17 5.40
N LEU A 187 23.87 3.13 6.23
CA LEU A 187 23.89 3.25 7.68
C LEU A 187 25.25 3.72 8.20
N ALA A 188 25.26 4.62 9.17
CA ALA A 188 26.43 4.88 9.99
C ALA A 188 26.64 3.72 10.98
N TYR A 189 27.85 3.60 11.53
CA TYR A 189 28.10 2.59 12.58
C TYR A 189 27.21 2.82 13.81
N ASP A 190 26.89 4.08 14.10
CA ASP A 190 25.95 4.46 15.16
C ASP A 190 24.58 3.77 14.95
N ASP A 191 24.03 3.81 13.73
CA ASP A 191 22.78 3.12 13.40
C ASP A 191 22.89 1.59 13.57
N VAL A 192 24.01 1.01 13.13
CA VAL A 192 24.29 -0.44 13.21
C VAL A 192 24.37 -0.92 14.66
N ALA A 193 25.12 -0.21 15.50
CA ALA A 193 25.26 -0.61 16.90
C ALA A 193 24.00 -0.28 17.72
N GLY A 194 23.21 0.73 17.33
CA GLY A 194 21.87 0.97 17.85
C GLY A 194 20.93 -0.20 17.60
N ILE A 195 20.91 -0.74 16.39
CA ILE A 195 20.04 -1.89 16.11
C ILE A 195 20.56 -3.20 16.70
N MET A 196 21.89 -3.35 16.85
CA MET A 196 22.48 -4.47 17.59
C MET A 196 22.07 -4.47 19.08
N GLU A 197 21.83 -3.31 19.69
CA GLU A 197 21.28 -3.21 21.06
C GLU A 197 19.89 -3.83 21.17
N ILE A 198 19.09 -3.80 20.09
CA ILE A 198 17.71 -4.28 20.10
C ILE A 198 17.62 -5.76 19.67
N TYR A 199 18.32 -6.12 18.57
CA TYR A 199 18.17 -7.42 17.90
C TYR A 199 19.49 -8.17 17.65
N GLY A 200 20.62 -7.66 18.15
CA GLY A 200 21.94 -8.24 17.92
C GLY A 200 22.50 -9.04 19.10
N THR A 201 23.75 -9.47 18.94
CA THR A 201 24.57 -10.07 20.00
C THR A 201 25.89 -9.31 20.12
N ALA A 202 26.41 -9.17 21.34
CA ALA A 202 27.60 -8.34 21.61
C ALA A 202 28.95 -9.03 21.30
N SER A 203 28.95 -10.15 20.57
CA SER A 203 30.15 -10.96 20.38
C SER A 203 31.27 -10.18 19.66
N GLY A 204 32.45 -10.13 20.28
CA GLY A 204 33.63 -9.50 19.69
C GLY A 204 33.70 -7.98 19.83
N THR A 205 32.72 -7.37 20.49
CA THR A 205 32.66 -5.92 20.76
C THR A 205 32.73 -5.65 22.26
N GLY A 206 33.23 -4.49 22.66
CA GLY A 206 33.28 -4.06 24.06
C GLY A 206 32.25 -2.98 24.40
N GLN A 207 32.37 -2.45 25.62
CA GLN A 207 31.52 -1.37 26.11
C GLN A 207 32.28 -0.41 27.03
N ILE A 208 31.83 0.84 27.07
CA ILE A 208 32.21 1.84 28.06
C ILE A 208 30.96 2.20 28.85
N ARG A 209 31.05 2.28 30.18
CA ARG A 209 29.97 2.74 31.05
C ARG A 209 30.46 3.78 32.04
N GLY A 210 29.59 4.59 32.61
CA GLY A 210 29.98 5.53 33.64
C GLY A 210 28.80 6.36 34.12
N THR A 211 29.11 7.40 34.89
CA THR A 211 28.14 8.40 35.34
C THR A 211 28.48 9.80 34.86
N ILE A 212 27.45 10.59 34.55
CA ILE A 212 27.53 12.02 34.27
C ILE A 212 26.95 12.79 35.46
N GLU A 213 27.77 13.64 36.06
CA GLU A 213 27.34 14.55 37.14
C GLU A 213 27.72 16.00 36.84
N ALA A 214 26.89 16.94 37.29
CA ALA A 214 27.17 18.37 37.25
C ALA A 214 26.76 18.97 38.60
N ASP A 215 27.70 19.63 39.27
CA ASP A 215 27.54 20.19 40.62
C ASP A 215 27.08 19.14 41.66
N GLY A 216 27.65 17.94 41.58
CA GLY A 216 27.31 16.81 42.46
C GLY A 216 25.91 16.22 42.25
N THR A 217 25.22 16.62 41.16
CA THR A 217 23.89 16.12 40.80
C THR A 217 23.97 15.32 39.50
N PRO A 218 23.32 14.14 39.41
CA PRO A 218 23.23 13.39 38.17
C PRO A 218 22.64 14.21 37.02
N VAL A 219 23.17 14.02 35.82
CA VAL A 219 22.70 14.72 34.62
C VAL A 219 21.86 13.76 33.78
N PHE A 220 20.58 14.09 33.60
CA PHE A 220 19.68 13.35 32.71
C PHE A 220 19.71 13.92 31.29
N GLY A 221 19.94 13.05 30.31
CA GLY A 221 19.90 13.38 28.88
C GLY A 221 21.14 14.10 28.33
N ALA A 222 22.30 13.97 28.97
CA ALA A 222 23.57 14.37 28.36
C ALA A 222 23.85 13.44 27.17
N HIS A 223 24.25 14.03 26.04
CA HIS A 223 24.69 13.29 24.87
C HIS A 223 26.13 12.83 25.08
N VAL A 224 26.32 11.52 25.20
CA VAL A 224 27.63 10.92 25.47
C VAL A 224 28.11 10.18 24.23
N VAL A 225 29.35 10.43 23.81
CA VAL A 225 29.89 9.93 22.53
C VAL A 225 31.27 9.31 22.72
N ALA A 226 31.48 8.15 22.11
CA ALA A 226 32.80 7.52 21.99
C ALA A 226 33.46 7.94 20.67
N VAL A 227 34.66 8.50 20.75
CA VAL A 227 35.51 8.87 19.62
C VAL A 227 36.70 7.92 19.56
N ASN A 228 36.84 7.19 18.47
CA ASN A 228 37.87 6.17 18.29
C ASN A 228 39.26 6.80 18.02
N SER A 229 40.31 5.98 17.81
CA SER A 229 41.67 6.49 17.61
C SER A 229 41.84 7.35 16.36
N ASP A 230 40.97 7.14 15.37
CA ASP A 230 40.92 7.92 14.13
C ASP A 230 40.21 9.27 14.28
N GLY A 231 39.68 9.58 15.46
CA GLY A 231 38.85 10.76 15.67
C GLY A 231 37.41 10.58 15.16
N THR A 232 36.96 9.35 14.89
CA THR A 232 35.61 9.06 14.43
C THR A 232 34.66 8.89 15.62
N PRO A 233 33.60 9.71 15.75
CA PRO A 233 32.53 9.44 16.69
C PRO A 233 31.74 8.22 16.19
N ILE A 234 31.78 7.11 16.94
CA ILE A 234 31.32 5.80 16.44
C ILE A 234 30.00 5.34 17.08
N VAL A 235 29.83 5.63 18.37
CA VAL A 235 28.69 5.20 19.19
C VAL A 235 28.32 6.35 20.10
N SER A 236 27.02 6.65 20.17
CA SER A 236 26.46 7.66 21.05
C SER A 236 25.33 7.13 21.93
N THR A 237 25.03 7.82 23.03
CA THR A 237 23.87 7.55 23.88
C THR A 237 23.44 8.79 24.67
N LEU A 238 22.33 8.67 25.41
CA LEU A 238 21.89 9.64 26.40
C LEU A 238 22.02 9.09 27.82
N SER A 239 22.50 9.92 28.74
CA SER A 239 22.55 9.57 30.16
C SER A 239 21.14 9.44 30.77
N GLN A 240 20.98 8.51 31.71
CA GLN A 240 19.72 8.22 32.41
C GLN A 240 19.45 9.19 33.57
N ARG A 241 18.29 9.05 34.22
CA ARG A 241 17.89 9.95 35.32
C ARG A 241 18.83 9.90 36.52
N ASP A 242 19.50 8.76 36.74
CA ASP A 242 20.54 8.57 37.75
C ASP A 242 21.93 8.98 37.26
N GLY A 243 22.04 9.58 36.07
CA GLY A 243 23.29 10.02 35.45
C GLY A 243 24.08 8.90 34.78
N SER A 244 23.66 7.63 34.92
CA SER A 244 24.38 6.51 34.32
C SER A 244 24.27 6.52 32.79
N TYR A 245 25.30 6.03 32.11
CA TYR A 245 25.31 5.84 30.66
C TYR A 245 26.08 4.56 30.28
N ILE A 246 25.77 3.95 29.13
CA ILE A 246 26.57 2.86 28.56
C ILE A 246 26.67 3.06 27.04
N LEU A 247 27.89 2.95 26.49
CA LEU A 247 28.21 2.87 25.08
C LEU A 247 28.59 1.42 24.78
N ARG A 248 27.74 0.66 24.07
CA ARG A 248 27.90 -0.77 23.76
C ARG A 248 28.27 -0.96 22.30
N PHE A 249 28.68 -2.18 21.97
CA PHE A 249 29.08 -2.58 20.61
C PHE A 249 30.24 -1.78 20.06
N LEU A 250 31.16 -1.35 20.94
CA LEU A 250 32.38 -0.67 20.54
C LEU A 250 33.33 -1.71 19.92
N PRO A 251 33.82 -1.49 18.68
CA PRO A 251 34.95 -2.27 18.18
C PRO A 251 36.15 -2.21 19.13
N PRO A 252 37.07 -3.19 19.08
CA PRO A 252 38.32 -3.08 19.83
C PRO A 252 39.15 -1.88 19.35
N ASP A 253 39.33 -0.89 20.22
CA ASP A 253 40.12 0.33 19.95
C ASP A 253 40.41 1.09 21.26
N THR A 254 41.10 2.22 21.15
CA THR A 254 41.25 3.22 22.21
C THR A 254 40.33 4.41 21.94
N TYR A 255 39.52 4.75 22.93
CA TYR A 255 38.47 5.76 22.82
C TYR A 255 38.75 6.97 23.71
N ALA A 256 38.50 8.16 23.17
CA ALA A 256 38.14 9.33 23.97
C ALA A 256 36.62 9.36 24.14
N VAL A 257 36.14 9.83 25.29
CA VAL A 257 34.70 9.95 25.57
C VAL A 257 34.41 11.39 25.98
N TYR A 258 33.34 11.97 25.47
CA TYR A 258 32.83 13.25 25.95
C TYR A 258 31.33 13.20 26.18
N ALA A 259 30.86 14.12 26.99
CA ALA A 259 29.45 14.43 27.17
C ALA A 259 29.18 15.89 26.80
N GLU A 260 28.05 16.13 26.14
CA GLU A 260 27.60 17.47 25.73
C GLU A 260 26.09 17.64 25.97
N SER A 261 25.63 18.88 25.99
CA SER A 261 24.23 19.22 26.17
C SER A 261 23.44 19.00 24.87
N LEU A 262 22.21 18.48 25.00
CA LEU A 262 21.31 18.29 23.86
C LEU A 262 20.55 19.60 23.51
N ASP A 263 21.31 20.63 23.13
CA ASP A 263 20.82 21.99 22.91
C ASP A 263 20.89 22.50 21.47
N GLY A 264 21.22 21.61 20.53
CA GLY A 264 21.23 21.87 19.10
C GLY A 264 22.34 21.09 18.38
N PRO A 265 22.18 20.81 17.07
CA PRO A 265 20.98 21.00 16.27
C PRO A 265 19.85 20.02 16.65
N VAL A 266 20.16 18.88 17.26
CA VAL A 266 19.17 17.93 17.80
C VAL A 266 18.82 18.33 19.23
N THR A 267 17.52 18.31 19.55
CA THR A 267 17.00 18.74 20.86
C THR A 267 16.04 17.69 21.43
N ARG A 268 15.66 17.83 22.70
CA ARG A 268 14.64 16.94 23.32
C ARG A 268 13.31 16.85 22.57
N LEU A 269 12.94 17.88 21.80
CA LEU A 269 11.69 17.87 21.04
C LEU A 269 11.73 16.85 19.90
N ASN A 270 12.93 16.55 19.39
CA ASN A 270 13.12 15.52 18.38
C ASN A 270 12.97 14.11 18.98
N LEU A 271 13.15 13.92 20.30
CA LEU A 271 13.12 12.62 20.97
C LEU A 271 11.76 12.26 21.59
N GLY A 272 10.67 12.77 21.02
CA GLY A 272 9.34 12.67 21.64
C GLY A 272 9.24 13.37 23.02
N GLY A 273 10.21 14.21 23.38
CA GLY A 273 10.32 14.90 24.67
C GLY A 273 9.39 16.11 24.80
N GLY A 274 8.15 16.01 24.30
CA GLY A 274 7.08 16.97 24.56
C GLY A 274 6.77 17.10 26.06
N SER A 275 5.80 17.94 26.44
CA SER A 275 5.51 18.25 27.86
C SER A 275 5.27 17.03 28.77
N THR A 276 4.87 15.90 28.20
CA THR A 276 4.54 14.65 28.89
C THR A 276 5.45 13.47 28.54
N GLY A 277 6.46 13.66 27.67
CA GLY A 277 7.36 12.60 27.20
C GLY A 277 8.45 12.25 28.22
N PHE A 278 9.11 11.10 28.05
CA PHE A 278 10.20 10.65 28.94
C PHE A 278 11.34 11.67 29.02
N PHE A 279 11.74 12.22 27.87
CA PHE A 279 12.79 13.23 27.74
C PHE A 279 12.30 14.69 27.95
N SER A 280 11.12 14.88 28.58
CA SER A 280 10.57 16.21 28.89
C SER A 280 11.46 17.08 29.78
N SER A 281 12.33 16.46 30.59
CA SER A 281 13.13 17.07 31.66
C SER A 281 14.65 16.93 31.43
N VAL A 282 15.09 16.79 30.18
CA VAL A 282 16.53 16.75 29.84
C VAL A 282 17.20 18.05 30.32
N ARG A 283 18.31 17.89 31.05
CA ARG A 283 19.13 19.00 31.54
C ARG A 283 20.02 19.49 30.38
N THR A 284 20.14 20.80 30.19
CA THR A 284 20.99 21.41 29.13
C THR A 284 21.88 22.55 29.63
N ASN A 285 21.83 22.85 30.93
CA ASN A 285 22.60 23.91 31.58
C ASN A 285 23.94 23.40 32.11
N PHE A 286 24.75 22.82 31.23
CA PHE A 286 26.12 22.39 31.51
C PHE A 286 26.98 22.52 30.24
N GLY A 287 28.30 22.57 30.41
CA GLY A 287 29.25 22.68 29.30
C GLY A 287 29.72 21.32 28.79
N THR A 288 30.26 21.28 27.57
CA THR A 288 30.87 20.07 27.00
C THR A 288 32.08 19.65 27.84
N THR A 289 32.24 18.37 28.13
CA THR A 289 33.37 17.87 28.93
C THR A 289 33.83 16.51 28.46
N TYR A 290 35.14 16.35 28.30
CA TYR A 290 35.79 15.08 27.99
C TYR A 290 36.13 14.30 29.27
N PHE A 291 36.20 12.98 29.14
CA PHE A 291 36.71 12.08 30.17
C PHE A 291 38.12 12.49 30.60
N GLY A 292 38.36 12.47 31.92
CA GLY A 292 39.49 13.18 32.55
C GLY A 292 39.11 14.56 33.10
N ASN A 293 37.87 15.00 32.89
CA ASN A 293 37.31 16.29 33.33
C ASN A 293 38.07 17.47 32.72
N VAL A 294 38.19 17.47 31.39
CA VAL A 294 38.93 18.45 30.59
C VAL A 294 38.07 18.94 29.42
N SER A 295 38.35 20.14 28.90
CA SER A 295 37.53 20.76 27.85
C SER A 295 38.01 20.43 26.44
N GLY A 296 39.28 20.03 26.30
CA GLY A 296 39.91 19.73 25.01
C GLY A 296 40.13 18.24 24.75
N LEU A 297 39.91 17.81 23.50
CA LEU A 297 40.18 16.44 23.06
C LEU A 297 41.65 16.01 23.24
N SER A 298 42.61 16.94 23.09
CA SER A 298 44.04 16.65 23.25
C SER A 298 44.44 16.31 24.70
N GLU A 299 43.64 16.77 25.66
CA GLU A 299 43.85 16.56 27.09
C GLU A 299 43.05 15.36 27.62
N ALA A 300 42.08 14.88 26.83
CA ALA A 300 41.16 13.82 27.22
C ALA A 300 41.90 12.54 27.57
N ALA A 301 41.53 11.95 28.71
CA ALA A 301 41.99 10.62 29.06
C ALA A 301 41.42 9.62 28.03
N LYS A 302 42.26 8.69 27.60
CA LYS A 302 41.91 7.67 26.61
C LYS A 302 41.74 6.32 27.26
N ILE A 303 40.80 5.52 26.76
CA ILE A 303 40.45 4.22 27.34
C ILE A 303 40.52 3.14 26.28
N ALA A 304 41.31 2.09 26.53
CA ALA A 304 41.34 0.91 25.68
C ALA A 304 40.12 0.02 25.95
N VAL A 305 39.45 -0.40 24.88
CA VAL A 305 38.34 -1.34 24.89
C VAL A 305 38.74 -2.54 24.05
N GLY A 306 38.76 -3.72 24.65
CA GLY A 306 39.01 -4.98 23.96
C GLY A 306 37.72 -5.72 23.59
N PRO A 307 37.81 -6.86 22.87
CA PRO A 307 36.67 -7.73 22.59
C PRO A 307 35.98 -8.18 23.88
N ASN A 308 34.67 -7.97 23.99
CA ASN A 308 33.86 -8.23 25.19
C ASN A 308 34.34 -7.48 26.46
N GLY A 309 35.22 -6.48 26.30
CA GLY A 309 35.78 -5.70 27.39
C GLY A 309 34.77 -4.71 27.97
N VAL A 310 34.92 -4.39 29.26
CA VAL A 310 34.13 -3.37 29.95
C VAL A 310 35.08 -2.34 30.53
N ALA A 311 34.90 -1.10 30.10
CA ALA A 311 35.63 0.07 30.58
C ALA A 311 34.72 1.01 31.38
N THR A 312 35.31 1.81 32.27
CA THR A 312 34.58 2.82 33.06
C THR A 312 35.10 4.22 32.74
N ALA A 313 34.18 5.18 32.57
CA ALA A 313 34.49 6.56 32.24
C ALA A 313 33.53 7.54 32.94
N ASP A 314 33.85 7.99 34.15
CA ASP A 314 33.01 8.97 34.86
C ASP A 314 33.38 10.40 34.43
N ILE A 315 32.37 11.22 34.15
CA ILE A 315 32.55 12.61 33.67
C ILE A 315 31.84 13.57 34.60
N ARG A 316 32.61 14.55 35.10
CA ARG A 316 32.11 15.69 35.86
C ARG A 316 32.01 16.89 34.93
N MET A 317 30.79 17.29 34.62
CA MET A 317 30.53 18.35 33.66
C MET A 317 30.98 19.70 34.18
N PHE A 318 31.56 20.51 33.29
CA PHE A 318 31.79 21.92 33.56
C PHE A 318 30.48 22.70 33.64
N PRO A 319 30.49 23.87 34.32
CA PRO A 319 29.41 24.84 34.22
C PRO A 319 29.09 25.18 32.75
N PRO A 320 27.84 25.60 32.45
CA PRO A 320 27.52 26.06 31.12
C PRO A 320 28.40 27.25 30.72
N SER A 321 28.71 27.34 29.43
CA SER A 321 29.46 28.47 28.86
C SER A 321 28.84 29.80 29.29
N ALA A 322 29.67 30.71 29.82
CA ALA A 322 29.25 32.05 30.21
C ALA A 322 28.84 32.90 28.99
N THR A 323 29.35 32.55 27.80
CA THR A 323 29.07 33.22 26.53
C THR A 323 27.88 32.63 25.78
N GLY A 324 27.44 31.41 26.14
CA GLY A 324 26.39 30.69 25.44
C GLY A 324 26.85 30.06 24.12
N LEU A 325 28.17 29.90 23.93
CA LEU A 325 28.81 29.35 22.73
C LEU A 325 28.21 27.99 22.35
N ARG A 326 27.47 27.93 21.23
CA ARG A 326 26.74 26.72 20.79
C ARG A 326 26.68 26.62 19.28
N LEU A 327 27.07 25.47 18.73
CA LEU A 327 26.81 25.13 17.33
C LEU A 327 25.35 24.69 17.16
N THR A 328 24.62 25.32 16.24
CA THR A 328 23.23 24.97 15.95
C THR A 328 22.99 24.63 14.48
N ARG A 329 24.02 24.79 13.62
CA ARG A 329 24.05 24.40 12.20
C ARG A 329 25.48 24.00 11.76
N PRO A 330 25.64 23.06 10.81
CA PRO A 330 24.65 22.44 9.91
C PRO A 330 23.71 21.42 10.57
N SER A 331 22.58 21.14 9.91
CA SER A 331 21.57 20.15 10.35
C SER A 331 21.86 18.73 9.86
N PHE A 332 22.84 18.49 8.98
CA PHE A 332 23.22 17.14 8.52
C PHE A 332 24.72 17.07 8.25
N GLY A 333 25.32 15.89 8.42
CA GLY A 333 26.74 15.65 8.20
C GLY A 333 27.16 15.91 6.74
N ILE A 334 28.16 16.77 6.53
CA ILE A 334 28.64 17.12 5.19
C ILE A 334 29.67 16.08 4.72
N ARG A 335 29.40 15.40 3.61
CA ARG A 335 30.39 14.50 2.99
C ARG A 335 31.53 15.30 2.35
N MET A 336 32.77 14.88 2.60
CA MET A 336 33.97 15.53 2.06
C MET A 336 35.01 14.53 1.57
N PRO A 337 35.51 14.65 0.33
CA PRO A 337 36.61 13.80 -0.12
C PRO A 337 37.93 14.21 0.53
N ARG A 338 38.77 13.23 0.85
CA ARG A 338 40.17 13.48 1.19
C ARG A 338 40.93 14.22 0.08
N GLY A 339 41.88 15.06 0.47
CA GLY A 339 42.70 15.87 -0.44
C GLY A 339 41.98 17.06 -1.07
N ARG A 340 40.81 17.45 -0.55
CA ARG A 340 40.04 18.60 -1.06
C ARG A 340 40.00 19.74 -0.04
N THR A 341 39.88 20.96 -0.58
CA THR A 341 39.60 22.17 0.19
C THR A 341 38.22 22.68 -0.19
N VAL A 342 37.39 22.95 0.81
CA VAL A 342 35.99 23.38 0.63
C VAL A 342 35.68 24.50 1.62
N THR A 343 34.94 25.52 1.18
CA THR A 343 34.39 26.53 2.08
C THR A 343 33.24 25.92 2.89
N VAL A 344 33.36 25.92 4.21
CA VAL A 344 32.29 25.52 5.13
C VAL A 344 31.77 26.71 5.89
N THR A 345 30.46 26.75 6.08
CA THR A 345 29.79 27.77 6.89
C THR A 345 29.08 27.09 8.06
N GLY A 346 29.52 27.41 9.28
CA GLY A 346 28.90 27.01 10.53
C GLY A 346 28.03 28.12 11.09
N GLY A 347 26.97 27.76 11.81
CA GLY A 347 26.05 28.71 12.44
C GLY A 347 25.76 28.33 13.89
N GLY A 348 25.59 29.34 14.73
CA GLY A 348 25.43 29.11 16.15
C GLY A 348 25.14 30.37 16.96
N VAL A 349 25.16 30.20 18.27
CA VAL A 349 25.14 31.27 19.25
C VAL A 349 26.57 31.63 19.61
N ASP A 350 26.85 32.92 19.54
CA ASP A 350 28.15 33.53 19.82
C ASP A 350 29.34 32.91 19.07
N ILE A 351 29.14 32.59 17.79
CA ILE A 351 30.18 32.23 16.84
C ILE A 351 30.75 33.53 16.24
N THR A 352 31.63 34.18 16.99
CA THR A 352 32.21 35.50 16.66
C THR A 352 33.74 35.51 16.81
N ASP A 353 34.38 36.65 16.59
CA ASP A 353 35.83 36.80 16.69
C ASP A 353 36.39 36.26 18.02
N GLY A 354 37.57 35.62 17.97
CA GLY A 354 38.17 34.89 19.09
C GLY A 354 37.73 33.42 19.23
N VAL A 355 36.78 32.94 18.43
CA VAL A 355 36.51 31.50 18.30
C VAL A 355 37.61 30.81 17.48
N LEU A 356 37.99 29.60 17.90
CA LEU A 356 38.83 28.69 17.15
C LEU A 356 38.03 27.45 16.70
N LEU A 357 38.15 27.09 15.43
CA LEU A 357 37.63 25.84 14.89
C LEU A 357 38.70 24.75 14.88
N THR A 358 38.35 23.58 15.40
CA THR A 358 39.18 22.36 15.36
C THR A 358 38.32 21.17 14.97
N GLY A 359 38.96 20.05 14.65
CA GLY A 359 38.29 18.79 14.34
C GLY A 359 38.70 17.69 15.32
N SER A 360 37.95 16.60 15.36
CA SER A 360 38.34 15.41 16.13
C SER A 360 39.55 14.66 15.56
N ASN A 361 40.01 15.02 14.36
CA ASN A 361 41.21 14.48 13.74
C ASN A 361 42.07 15.62 13.17
N SER A 362 43.39 15.48 13.30
CA SER A 362 44.39 16.47 12.87
C SER A 362 44.48 16.66 11.35
N GLY A 363 43.91 15.74 10.58
CA GLY A 363 43.77 15.85 9.13
C GLY A 363 42.71 16.86 8.65
N LEU A 364 41.96 17.47 9.57
CA LEU A 364 41.06 18.58 9.29
C LEU A 364 41.77 19.91 9.58
N GLN A 365 42.12 20.64 8.52
CA GLN A 365 42.86 21.89 8.61
C GLN A 365 41.96 23.08 8.26
N PHE A 366 41.69 23.93 9.26
CA PHE A 366 40.87 25.11 9.13
C PHE A 366 41.74 26.32 8.79
N GLY A 367 41.42 27.00 7.69
CA GLY A 367 42.07 28.24 7.27
C GLY A 367 41.59 29.48 8.03
N PRO A 368 41.85 30.69 7.50
CA PRO A 368 41.37 31.93 8.08
C PRO A 368 39.83 31.95 8.18
N MET A 369 39.33 32.39 9.33
CA MET A 369 37.90 32.46 9.62
C MET A 369 37.34 33.83 9.27
N ILE A 370 36.16 33.84 8.66
CA ILE A 370 35.39 35.04 8.36
C ILE A 370 34.11 34.99 9.20
N PHE A 371 33.98 35.91 10.14
CA PHE A 371 32.81 36.03 11.00
C PHE A 371 31.86 37.12 10.50
N GLY A 372 30.56 36.89 10.60
CA GLY A 372 29.55 37.93 10.39
C GLY A 372 28.33 37.49 9.60
N GLY A 373 27.15 37.80 10.15
CA GLY A 373 25.86 37.51 9.54
C GLY A 373 25.02 36.52 10.35
N ARG A 374 23.76 36.39 9.97
CA ARG A 374 22.76 35.52 10.59
C ARG A 374 22.34 34.45 9.58
N ILE A 375 22.40 33.17 9.96
CA ILE A 375 21.89 32.07 9.11
C ILE A 375 20.41 31.81 9.39
N ALA A 376 20.02 31.82 10.66
CA ALA A 376 18.64 31.55 11.08
C ALA A 376 18.33 32.20 12.43
N SER A 377 17.10 32.05 12.92
CA SER A 377 16.75 32.49 14.28
C SER A 377 17.52 31.74 15.37
N THR A 378 17.76 30.44 15.16
CA THR A 378 18.52 29.56 16.05
C THR A 378 20.04 29.60 15.81
N ALA A 379 20.48 30.23 14.71
CA ALA A 379 21.90 30.44 14.36
C ALA A 379 22.15 31.94 14.10
N PRO A 380 22.11 32.77 15.17
CA PRO A 380 22.20 34.23 15.06
C PRO A 380 23.55 34.76 14.59
N THR A 381 24.61 33.96 14.76
CA THR A 381 25.99 34.27 14.34
C THR A 381 26.54 33.14 13.49
N ASN A 382 27.55 33.44 12.67
CA ASN A 382 28.12 32.48 11.74
C ASN A 382 29.65 32.62 11.62
N VAL A 383 30.26 31.57 11.08
CA VAL A 383 31.65 31.56 10.63
C VAL A 383 31.73 30.86 9.28
N SER A 384 32.47 31.45 8.36
CA SER A 384 32.87 30.83 7.10
C SER A 384 34.37 30.60 7.09
N VAL A 385 34.82 29.42 6.67
CA VAL A 385 36.23 29.03 6.69
C VAL A 385 36.54 28.07 5.55
N GLN A 386 37.75 28.16 5.00
CA GLN A 386 38.28 27.12 4.11
C GLN A 386 38.73 25.93 4.94
N LEU A 387 38.06 24.78 4.79
CA LEU A 387 38.45 23.52 5.39
C LEU A 387 39.21 22.67 4.37
N THR A 388 40.45 22.32 4.67
CA THR A 388 41.26 21.36 3.90
C THR A 388 41.26 20.02 4.60
N VAL A 389 40.90 18.96 3.87
CA VAL A 389 40.98 17.57 4.34
C VAL A 389 42.24 16.95 3.77
N LEU A 390 43.18 16.53 4.62
CA LEU A 390 44.41 15.87 4.17
C LEU A 390 44.11 14.52 3.48
N SER A 391 44.98 14.10 2.57
CA SER A 391 44.88 12.80 1.87
C SER A 391 45.03 11.58 2.80
N SER A 392 45.65 11.79 3.97
CA SER A 392 45.85 10.77 5.00
C SER A 392 44.72 10.72 6.05
N THR A 393 43.72 11.61 5.96
CA THR A 393 42.63 11.66 6.94
C THR A 393 41.82 10.36 6.89
N PRO A 394 41.61 9.65 8.01
CA PRO A 394 40.81 8.44 8.05
C PRO A 394 39.36 8.69 7.60
N LEU A 395 38.80 7.72 6.88
CA LEU A 395 37.42 7.76 6.40
C LEU A 395 36.40 7.79 7.56
N GLY A 396 35.15 8.11 7.22
CA GLY A 396 34.02 8.12 8.14
C GLY A 396 33.83 9.44 8.88
N PRO A 397 32.85 9.50 9.79
CA PRO A 397 32.46 10.71 10.50
C PRO A 397 33.60 11.38 11.26
N LYS A 398 33.56 12.70 11.42
CA LYS A 398 34.46 13.53 12.23
C LYS A 398 33.67 14.68 12.85
N ASN A 399 34.05 15.09 14.04
CA ASN A 399 33.42 16.20 14.75
C ASN A 399 33.95 17.55 14.24
N LEU A 400 33.07 18.55 14.29
CA LEU A 400 33.47 19.96 14.29
C LEU A 400 33.46 20.45 15.74
N ILE A 401 34.53 21.09 16.17
CA ILE A 401 34.70 21.56 17.54
C ILE A 401 34.98 23.06 17.51
N VAL A 402 34.17 23.82 18.25
CA VAL A 402 34.31 25.25 18.44
C VAL A 402 34.81 25.51 19.85
N ASN A 403 35.91 26.25 19.97
CA ASN A 403 36.50 26.62 21.24
C ASN A 403 36.60 28.15 21.39
N ARG A 404 36.37 28.66 22.59
CA ARG A 404 36.73 30.02 22.99
C ARG A 404 37.24 30.01 24.44
N GLY A 405 38.54 30.19 24.63
CA GLY A 405 39.14 30.03 25.94
C GLY A 405 38.89 28.61 26.47
N THR A 406 38.17 28.49 27.58
CA THR A 406 37.77 27.19 28.17
C THR A 406 36.40 26.70 27.70
N ASP A 407 35.63 27.51 26.97
CA ASP A 407 34.31 27.13 26.46
C ASP A 407 34.46 26.26 25.21
N THR A 408 33.74 25.13 25.18
CA THR A 408 33.76 24.17 24.07
C THR A 408 32.34 23.75 23.68
N SER A 409 32.06 23.72 22.38
CA SER A 409 30.85 23.14 21.78
C SER A 409 31.25 22.21 20.64
N ILE A 410 30.63 21.03 20.59
CA ILE A 410 30.92 20.01 19.59
C ILE A 410 29.69 19.81 18.71
N LEU A 411 29.93 19.59 17.42
CA LEU A 411 28.95 19.03 16.52
C LEU A 411 29.39 17.63 16.14
N SER A 412 28.74 16.66 16.77
CA SER A 412 29.02 15.23 16.67
C SER A 412 28.74 14.70 15.26
N GLY A 413 29.76 14.24 14.53
CA GLY A 413 29.61 13.71 13.17
C GLY A 413 29.39 14.78 12.08
N ALA A 414 29.82 16.03 12.31
CA ALA A 414 29.63 17.15 11.38
C ALA A 414 30.12 16.91 9.94
N PHE A 415 31.21 16.14 9.78
CA PHE A 415 31.80 15.83 8.48
C PHE A 415 31.89 14.33 8.28
N VAL A 416 31.56 13.82 7.11
CA VAL A 416 31.78 12.42 6.74
C VAL A 416 32.90 12.37 5.71
N ILE A 417 34.08 11.93 6.13
CA ILE A 417 35.25 11.87 5.26
C ILE A 417 35.12 10.66 4.35
N THR A 418 35.24 10.92 3.05
CA THR A 418 35.04 9.95 1.97
C THR A 418 36.27 9.92 1.06
N ASP A 419 36.34 8.91 0.20
CA ASP A 419 37.18 9.00 -0.97
C ASP A 419 36.56 9.92 -2.04
N SER A 420 37.29 10.18 -3.13
CA SER A 420 36.74 10.94 -4.27
C SER A 420 35.46 10.30 -4.79
N TYR A 421 34.40 11.10 -4.95
CA TYR A 421 33.12 10.65 -5.49
C TYR A 421 33.27 10.19 -6.95
N PRO A 422 32.41 9.28 -7.43
CA PRO A 422 32.20 9.10 -8.85
C PRO A 422 31.93 10.45 -9.53
N SER A 423 32.34 10.62 -10.79
CA SER A 423 32.00 11.84 -11.55
C SER A 423 32.08 11.61 -13.05
N GLY A 424 31.43 12.50 -13.82
CA GLY A 424 31.44 12.44 -15.29
C GLY A 424 30.68 11.24 -15.87
N ILE A 425 29.56 10.86 -15.23
CA ILE A 425 28.79 9.68 -15.63
C ILE A 425 28.22 9.87 -17.04
N SER A 426 28.61 8.97 -17.94
CA SER A 426 28.08 8.88 -19.30
C SER A 426 27.88 7.41 -19.68
N VAL A 427 27.02 7.13 -20.67
CA VAL A 427 26.66 5.76 -21.03
C VAL A 427 26.71 5.54 -22.55
N SER A 428 27.13 4.35 -22.97
CA SER A 428 27.17 3.94 -24.38
C SER A 428 26.81 2.46 -24.55
N PRO A 429 25.81 2.09 -25.38
CA PRO A 429 24.89 2.99 -26.07
C PRO A 429 24.06 3.82 -25.09
N SER A 430 23.67 5.03 -25.51
CA SER A 430 22.88 5.96 -24.68
C SER A 430 21.37 5.75 -24.78
N THR A 431 20.92 4.72 -25.50
CA THR A 431 19.50 4.36 -25.62
C THR A 431 19.29 2.85 -25.61
N GLY A 432 18.08 2.42 -25.24
CA GLY A 432 17.66 1.03 -25.25
C GLY A 432 16.13 0.87 -25.24
N PRO A 433 15.63 -0.35 -25.46
CA PRO A 433 14.20 -0.63 -25.46
C PRO A 433 13.62 -0.58 -24.03
N VAL A 434 12.31 -0.29 -23.89
CA VAL A 434 11.61 -0.23 -22.59
C VAL A 434 11.63 -1.57 -21.84
N GLU A 435 11.82 -2.66 -22.56
CA GLU A 435 11.97 -4.02 -22.05
C GLU A 435 13.32 -4.24 -21.35
N GLY A 436 14.29 -3.32 -21.51
CA GLY A 436 15.64 -3.43 -20.96
C GLY A 436 16.53 -4.38 -21.78
N GLY A 437 17.56 -4.94 -21.14
CA GLY A 437 18.45 -5.92 -21.76
C GLY A 437 19.60 -5.32 -22.58
N THR A 438 19.71 -3.99 -22.68
CA THR A 438 20.83 -3.35 -23.37
C THR A 438 22.09 -3.46 -22.50
N LEU A 439 23.11 -4.18 -22.98
CA LEU A 439 24.45 -4.11 -22.39
C LEU A 439 25.04 -2.72 -22.64
N VAL A 440 25.26 -1.94 -21.58
CA VAL A 440 25.83 -0.60 -21.64
C VAL A 440 27.19 -0.52 -20.97
N THR A 441 28.03 0.34 -21.53
CA THR A 441 29.30 0.78 -20.94
C THR A 441 29.08 2.13 -20.28
N VAL A 442 29.16 2.18 -18.96
CA VAL A 442 29.12 3.39 -18.14
C VAL A 442 30.54 3.89 -17.96
N ASN A 443 30.81 5.10 -18.41
CA ASN A 443 32.11 5.77 -18.27
C ASN A 443 32.04 6.86 -17.20
N GLY A 444 33.16 7.09 -16.52
CA GLY A 444 33.31 8.13 -15.52
C GLY A 444 34.68 8.09 -14.86
N THR A 445 34.73 8.40 -13.58
CA THR A 445 35.93 8.40 -12.75
C THR A 445 35.61 7.88 -11.36
N ASN A 446 36.64 7.41 -10.64
CA ASN A 446 36.56 6.96 -9.24
C ASN A 446 35.55 5.83 -8.97
N PHE A 447 35.30 4.96 -9.95
CA PHE A 447 34.54 3.74 -9.71
C PHE A 447 35.35 2.77 -8.85
N ARG A 448 34.66 2.09 -7.93
CA ARG A 448 35.27 1.11 -7.03
C ARG A 448 34.71 -0.27 -7.30
N SER A 449 35.53 -1.31 -7.08
CA SER A 449 35.07 -2.70 -7.15
C SER A 449 33.82 -2.88 -6.28
N GLY A 450 32.74 -3.39 -6.87
CA GLY A 450 31.44 -3.54 -6.20
C GLY A 450 30.47 -2.35 -6.37
N ALA A 451 30.83 -1.33 -7.15
CA ALA A 451 29.92 -0.25 -7.52
C ALA A 451 28.66 -0.79 -8.23
N ARG A 452 27.52 -0.19 -7.92
CA ARG A 452 26.22 -0.53 -8.49
C ARG A 452 25.73 0.61 -9.37
N VAL A 453 24.99 0.27 -10.42
CA VAL A 453 24.42 1.23 -11.38
C VAL A 453 22.91 1.11 -11.38
N PHE A 454 22.21 2.24 -11.36
CA PHE A 454 20.75 2.33 -11.38
C PHE A 454 20.29 3.20 -12.55
N PHE A 455 19.27 2.75 -13.29
CA PHE A 455 18.64 3.45 -14.41
C PHE A 455 17.23 3.88 -14.00
N ALA A 456 17.00 5.20 -13.93
CA ALA A 456 15.76 5.78 -13.39
C ALA A 456 15.30 5.10 -12.08
N GLY A 457 16.26 4.86 -11.17
CA GLY A 457 16.05 4.27 -9.85
C GLY A 457 16.03 2.74 -9.80
N LEU A 458 15.98 2.03 -10.93
CA LEU A 458 16.01 0.56 -10.98
C LEU A 458 17.44 0.04 -11.16
N ALA A 459 17.83 -0.99 -10.42
CA ALA A 459 19.16 -1.57 -10.50
C ALA A 459 19.41 -2.24 -11.87
N GLY A 460 20.58 -1.98 -12.47
CA GLY A 460 21.04 -2.73 -13.64
C GLY A 460 21.48 -4.15 -13.27
N ALA A 461 21.35 -5.06 -14.24
CA ALA A 461 21.76 -6.46 -14.11
C ALA A 461 23.21 -6.67 -14.58
N ASP A 462 23.84 -7.76 -14.12
CA ASP A 462 25.18 -8.22 -14.57
C ASP A 462 26.28 -7.14 -14.51
N GLY A 463 26.17 -6.22 -13.53
CA GLY A 463 27.11 -5.13 -13.34
C GLY A 463 28.53 -5.62 -13.03
N ARG A 464 29.49 -5.21 -13.85
CA ARG A 464 30.92 -5.50 -13.70
C ARG A 464 31.73 -4.23 -13.79
N VAL A 465 32.40 -3.88 -12.71
CA VAL A 465 33.42 -2.81 -12.69
C VAL A 465 34.66 -3.34 -13.40
N ILE A 466 35.04 -2.70 -14.50
CA ILE A 466 36.22 -3.09 -15.30
C ILE A 466 37.47 -2.44 -14.70
N ASP A 467 37.38 -1.14 -14.42
CA ASP A 467 38.40 -0.33 -13.77
C ASP A 467 37.78 0.91 -13.10
N SER A 468 38.60 1.86 -12.67
CA SER A 468 38.15 3.09 -12.00
C SER A 468 37.37 4.06 -12.89
N ASN A 469 37.25 3.79 -14.19
CA ASN A 469 36.68 4.66 -15.19
C ASN A 469 35.56 3.99 -15.99
N THR A 470 35.44 2.67 -15.94
CA THR A 470 34.48 1.92 -16.75
C THR A 470 33.73 0.84 -15.95
N ILE A 471 32.41 0.81 -16.10
CA ILE A 471 31.52 -0.25 -15.63
C ILE A 471 30.73 -0.78 -16.83
N GLN A 472 30.65 -2.09 -16.99
CA GLN A 472 29.68 -2.73 -17.88
C GLN A 472 28.46 -3.17 -17.09
N VAL A 473 27.26 -2.90 -17.58
CA VAL A 473 26.01 -3.26 -16.89
C VAL A 473 24.88 -3.38 -17.92
N THR A 474 23.92 -4.26 -17.67
CA THR A 474 22.74 -4.43 -18.51
C THR A 474 21.60 -3.56 -17.98
N SER A 475 20.97 -2.75 -18.83
CA SER A 475 19.85 -1.90 -18.44
C SER A 475 18.62 -2.74 -18.03
N PRO A 476 17.90 -2.36 -16.95
CA PRO A 476 16.65 -3.01 -16.59
C PRO A 476 15.50 -2.52 -17.48
N ALA A 477 14.37 -3.23 -17.46
CA ALA A 477 13.12 -2.74 -18.03
C ALA A 477 12.67 -1.44 -17.34
N ASN A 478 12.09 -0.50 -18.11
CA ASN A 478 11.67 0.81 -17.61
C ASN A 478 10.60 1.45 -18.51
N VAL A 479 10.07 2.60 -18.11
CA VAL A 479 9.14 3.38 -18.94
C VAL A 479 9.88 4.19 -20.00
N SER A 480 9.21 4.50 -21.10
CA SER A 480 9.75 5.34 -22.18
C SER A 480 10.12 6.74 -21.67
N GLY A 481 11.25 7.27 -22.12
CA GLY A 481 11.74 8.60 -21.77
C GLY A 481 13.21 8.64 -21.37
N ALA A 482 13.69 9.85 -21.05
CA ALA A 482 15.06 10.05 -20.56
C ALA A 482 15.18 9.62 -19.09
N ALA A 483 16.28 8.94 -18.78
CA ALA A 483 16.57 8.32 -17.50
C ALA A 483 17.89 8.83 -16.93
N ASN A 484 17.89 9.18 -15.64
CA ASN A 484 19.11 9.35 -14.88
C ASN A 484 19.82 8.01 -14.73
N VAL A 485 21.15 8.03 -14.75
CA VAL A 485 21.99 6.88 -14.41
C VAL A 485 22.77 7.22 -13.16
N VAL A 486 22.52 6.49 -12.08
CA VAL A 486 23.18 6.69 -10.78
C VAL A 486 24.22 5.61 -10.57
N VAL A 487 25.46 6.00 -10.27
CA VAL A 487 26.50 5.07 -9.83
C VAL A 487 26.70 5.26 -8.34
N VAL A 488 26.62 4.17 -7.58
CA VAL A 488 26.85 4.15 -6.13
C VAL A 488 28.00 3.19 -5.83
N ASN A 489 29.09 3.71 -5.28
CA ASN A 489 30.22 2.91 -4.82
C ASN A 489 29.90 2.22 -3.48
N PRO A 490 30.61 1.14 -3.12
CA PRO A 490 30.37 0.41 -1.86
C PRO A 490 30.61 1.23 -0.59
N ASP A 491 31.37 2.33 -0.67
CA ASP A 491 31.60 3.26 0.45
C ASP A 491 30.48 4.32 0.58
N GLY A 492 29.39 4.18 -0.17
CA GLY A 492 28.23 5.07 -0.15
C GLY A 492 28.46 6.38 -0.91
N THR A 493 29.61 6.58 -1.55
CA THR A 493 29.78 7.71 -2.48
C THR A 493 29.04 7.45 -3.79
N TRP A 494 28.50 8.51 -4.41
CA TRP A 494 27.65 8.36 -5.58
C TRP A 494 27.80 9.52 -6.56
N ALA A 495 27.30 9.31 -7.79
CA ALA A 495 27.08 10.38 -8.75
C ALA A 495 25.90 10.08 -9.66
N VAL A 496 25.31 11.14 -10.20
CA VAL A 496 24.18 11.09 -11.13
C VAL A 496 24.66 11.59 -12.50
N GLY A 497 24.49 10.76 -13.52
CA GLY A 497 24.40 11.20 -14.90
C GLY A 497 22.96 11.58 -15.18
N SER A 498 22.67 12.88 -15.24
CA SER A 498 21.30 13.37 -15.47
C SER A 498 20.86 13.10 -16.90
N GLN A 499 19.75 12.37 -17.08
CA GLN A 499 19.13 12.09 -18.38
C GLN A 499 20.10 11.50 -19.43
N VAL A 500 21.11 10.73 -19.00
CA VAL A 500 22.15 10.22 -19.91
C VAL A 500 21.77 8.96 -20.67
N PHE A 501 20.70 8.26 -20.27
CA PHE A 501 20.15 7.09 -20.98
C PHE A 501 18.71 7.34 -21.43
N GLY A 502 18.32 6.89 -22.62
CA GLY A 502 16.96 7.01 -23.14
C GLY A 502 16.29 5.65 -23.35
N TYR A 503 15.14 5.43 -22.72
CA TYR A 503 14.28 4.29 -23.02
C TYR A 503 13.33 4.64 -24.15
N SER A 504 13.29 3.81 -25.18
CA SER A 504 12.40 3.96 -26.34
C SER A 504 11.49 2.76 -26.46
N SER A 505 10.17 2.97 -26.53
CA SER A 505 9.24 1.90 -26.87
C SER A 505 9.39 1.52 -28.35
N GLN A 506 9.62 0.24 -28.62
CA GLN A 506 9.54 -0.26 -30.00
C GLN A 506 8.07 -0.47 -30.39
N PRO A 507 7.72 -0.41 -31.69
CA PRO A 507 6.39 -0.82 -32.12
C PRO A 507 6.10 -2.26 -31.70
N PRO A 508 4.92 -2.56 -31.13
CA PRO A 508 4.53 -3.94 -30.89
C PRO A 508 4.50 -4.72 -32.21
N THR A 509 4.67 -6.03 -32.12
CA THR A 509 4.44 -6.94 -33.25
C THR A 509 3.40 -7.98 -32.87
N ILE A 510 2.57 -8.39 -33.82
CA ILE A 510 1.60 -9.48 -33.63
C ILE A 510 2.05 -10.62 -34.53
N SER A 511 2.47 -11.72 -33.92
CA SER A 511 2.93 -12.91 -34.64
C SER A 511 1.80 -13.91 -34.85
N ARG A 512 0.86 -14.01 -33.91
CA ARG A 512 -0.28 -14.94 -33.99
C ARG A 512 -1.47 -14.46 -33.17
N VAL A 513 -2.67 -14.79 -33.63
CA VAL A 513 -3.93 -14.59 -32.91
C VAL A 513 -4.69 -15.91 -32.91
N SER A 514 -5.24 -16.32 -31.77
CA SER A 514 -5.97 -17.59 -31.64
C SER A 514 -7.06 -17.53 -30.56
N PRO A 515 -8.31 -17.91 -30.87
CA PRO A 515 -8.85 -18.17 -32.22
C PRO A 515 -8.94 -16.89 -33.07
N LEU A 516 -9.21 -17.03 -34.37
CA LEU A 516 -9.44 -15.90 -35.30
C LEU A 516 -10.93 -15.60 -35.56
N ASP A 517 -11.81 -16.32 -34.88
CA ASP A 517 -13.25 -16.16 -34.97
C ASP A 517 -13.92 -16.54 -33.65
N GLY A 518 -15.12 -16.03 -33.44
CA GLY A 518 -15.96 -16.32 -32.29
C GLY A 518 -16.94 -15.20 -31.96
N PRO A 519 -17.95 -15.47 -31.12
CA PRO A 519 -18.87 -14.44 -30.64
C PRO A 519 -18.23 -13.50 -29.60
N PRO A 520 -18.90 -12.38 -29.26
CA PRO A 520 -18.58 -11.64 -28.03
C PRO A 520 -18.46 -12.62 -26.84
N SER A 521 -17.53 -12.34 -25.92
CA SER A 521 -17.06 -13.21 -24.83
C SER A 521 -15.94 -14.21 -25.16
N THR A 522 -15.64 -14.44 -26.45
CA THR A 522 -14.52 -15.31 -26.84
C THR A 522 -13.20 -14.80 -26.26
N ARG A 523 -12.45 -15.68 -25.58
CA ARG A 523 -11.08 -15.40 -25.15
C ARG A 523 -10.13 -15.59 -26.32
N VAL A 524 -9.37 -14.55 -26.62
CA VAL A 524 -8.40 -14.50 -27.72
C VAL A 524 -7.01 -14.30 -27.14
N VAL A 525 -6.10 -15.20 -27.50
CA VAL A 525 -4.67 -15.07 -27.21
C VAL A 525 -3.99 -14.43 -28.40
N ILE A 526 -3.31 -13.32 -28.16
CA ILE A 526 -2.54 -12.55 -29.12
C ILE A 526 -1.06 -12.71 -28.75
N GLU A 527 -0.31 -13.43 -29.58
CA GLU A 527 1.13 -13.66 -29.41
C GLU A 527 1.91 -12.65 -30.25
N GLY A 528 3.07 -12.23 -29.77
CA GLY A 528 3.83 -11.15 -30.37
C GLY A 528 5.14 -10.85 -29.65
N ASP A 529 5.63 -9.63 -29.84
CA ASP A 529 6.82 -9.09 -29.18
C ASP A 529 6.63 -7.58 -28.93
N HIS A 530 7.41 -7.04 -27.99
CA HIS A 530 7.32 -5.64 -27.53
C HIS A 530 5.95 -5.24 -26.99
N PHE A 531 5.29 -6.18 -26.29
CA PHE A 531 4.14 -5.87 -25.44
C PHE A 531 4.60 -5.40 -24.04
N ASP A 532 3.72 -4.76 -23.27
CA ASP A 532 3.97 -4.45 -21.85
C ASP A 532 3.39 -5.56 -20.96
N SER A 533 4.04 -5.87 -19.84
CA SER A 533 3.48 -6.79 -18.84
C SER A 533 2.32 -6.19 -18.04
N ARG A 534 2.19 -4.86 -18.03
CA ARG A 534 1.13 -4.12 -17.36
C ARG A 534 0.02 -3.80 -18.34
N THR A 535 -1.15 -4.35 -18.08
CA THR A 535 -2.33 -4.20 -18.95
C THR A 535 -2.79 -2.75 -19.11
N GLN A 536 -2.49 -1.84 -18.18
CA GLN A 536 -2.87 -0.43 -18.27
C GLN A 536 -2.16 0.33 -19.39
N ASN A 537 -1.02 -0.19 -19.86
CA ASN A 537 -0.25 0.41 -20.96
C ASN A 537 -0.64 -0.15 -22.32
N ILE A 538 -1.55 -1.12 -22.34
CA ILE A 538 -1.96 -1.84 -23.54
C ILE A 538 -3.42 -1.53 -23.83
N GLU A 539 -3.72 -1.22 -25.08
CA GLU A 539 -5.07 -1.24 -25.60
C GLU A 539 -5.19 -2.32 -26.67
N VAL A 540 -6.13 -3.24 -26.49
CA VAL A 540 -6.54 -4.19 -27.54
C VAL A 540 -7.90 -3.75 -28.05
N ALA A 541 -8.06 -3.69 -29.37
CA ALA A 541 -9.36 -3.42 -29.98
C ALA A 541 -9.68 -4.39 -31.12
N PHE A 542 -10.94 -4.78 -31.23
CA PHE A 542 -11.49 -5.58 -32.32
C PHE A 542 -12.25 -4.64 -33.25
N ASN A 543 -11.67 -4.35 -34.41
CA ASN A 543 -12.18 -3.39 -35.38
C ASN A 543 -12.59 -2.04 -34.75
N GLY A 544 -11.73 -1.52 -33.87
CA GLY A 544 -11.95 -0.25 -33.16
C GLY A 544 -12.83 -0.34 -31.89
N THR A 545 -13.39 -1.50 -31.56
CA THR A 545 -14.08 -1.71 -30.27
C THR A 545 -13.09 -2.22 -29.22
N THR A 546 -12.84 -1.42 -28.18
CA THR A 546 -11.88 -1.75 -27.11
C THR A 546 -12.28 -3.02 -26.35
N ALA A 547 -11.32 -3.92 -26.16
CA ALA A 547 -11.47 -5.20 -25.49
C ALA A 547 -11.03 -5.14 -24.03
N LYS A 548 -11.62 -6.01 -23.21
CA LYS A 548 -11.11 -6.28 -21.85
C LYS A 548 -9.89 -7.19 -21.94
N ILE A 549 -8.77 -6.76 -21.36
CA ILE A 549 -7.55 -7.56 -21.25
C ILE A 549 -7.61 -8.37 -19.95
N ILE A 550 -7.42 -9.68 -20.05
CA ILE A 550 -7.38 -10.62 -18.91
C ILE A 550 -5.96 -10.71 -18.35
N SER A 551 -4.95 -10.79 -19.22
CA SER A 551 -3.54 -10.87 -18.84
C SER A 551 -2.64 -10.37 -19.98
N ALA A 552 -1.43 -9.92 -19.62
CA ALA A 552 -0.41 -9.54 -20.58
C ALA A 552 0.99 -9.92 -20.07
N SER A 553 1.86 -10.25 -21.00
CA SER A 553 3.31 -10.38 -20.85
C SER A 553 3.98 -9.63 -22.01
N VAL A 554 5.31 -9.60 -22.04
CA VAL A 554 6.06 -9.00 -23.16
C VAL A 554 5.82 -9.69 -24.52
N ASN A 555 5.25 -10.89 -24.53
CA ASN A 555 5.07 -11.71 -25.74
C ASN A 555 3.65 -12.29 -25.94
N ALA A 556 2.73 -12.10 -25.00
CA ALA A 556 1.36 -12.60 -25.12
C ALA A 556 0.35 -11.70 -24.40
N ILE A 557 -0.81 -11.49 -25.02
CA ILE A 557 -1.96 -10.80 -24.42
C ILE A 557 -3.17 -11.74 -24.52
N THR A 558 -3.90 -11.93 -23.42
CA THR A 558 -5.21 -12.58 -23.45
C THR A 558 -6.28 -11.51 -23.33
N ALA A 559 -7.14 -11.37 -24.33
CA ALA A 559 -8.23 -10.39 -24.36
C ALA A 559 -9.58 -11.07 -24.63
N VAL A 560 -10.67 -10.40 -24.27
CA VAL A 560 -12.04 -10.88 -24.51
C VAL A 560 -12.65 -10.07 -25.65
N VAL A 561 -13.24 -10.76 -26.64
CA VAL A 561 -13.99 -10.12 -27.73
C VAL A 561 -15.12 -9.29 -27.12
N PRO A 562 -15.12 -7.95 -27.28
CA PRO A 562 -16.06 -7.08 -26.58
C PRO A 562 -17.46 -7.12 -27.18
N PHE A 563 -18.45 -6.73 -26.37
CA PHE A 563 -19.82 -6.54 -26.85
C PHE A 563 -19.85 -5.41 -27.89
N GLY A 564 -20.53 -5.64 -29.01
CA GLY A 564 -20.60 -4.69 -30.12
C GLY A 564 -19.38 -4.70 -31.06
N ALA A 565 -18.42 -5.60 -30.86
CA ALA A 565 -17.34 -5.82 -31.83
C ALA A 565 -17.90 -6.19 -33.22
N THR A 566 -17.19 -5.77 -34.26
CA THR A 566 -17.52 -6.13 -35.65
C THR A 566 -16.32 -6.83 -36.30
N THR A 567 -16.57 -7.62 -37.35
CA THR A 567 -15.51 -8.29 -38.11
C THR A 567 -14.54 -7.28 -38.69
N GLY A 568 -13.25 -7.47 -38.42
CA GLY A 568 -12.19 -6.56 -38.86
C GLY A 568 -10.88 -6.77 -38.10
N PRO A 569 -9.87 -5.92 -38.32
CA PRO A 569 -8.55 -6.08 -37.75
C PRO A 569 -8.56 -6.04 -36.23
N ILE A 570 -7.71 -6.85 -35.60
CA ILE A 570 -7.31 -6.65 -34.21
C ILE A 570 -6.17 -5.63 -34.18
N THR A 571 -6.24 -4.65 -33.29
CA THR A 571 -5.12 -3.74 -33.03
C THR A 571 -4.63 -3.92 -31.61
N VAL A 572 -3.30 -3.90 -31.44
CA VAL A 572 -2.64 -3.83 -30.13
C VAL A 572 -1.84 -2.54 -30.09
N SER A 573 -2.22 -1.62 -29.23
CA SER A 573 -1.47 -0.40 -28.94
C SER A 573 -0.71 -0.56 -27.63
N VAL A 574 0.58 -0.27 -27.64
CA VAL A 574 1.43 -0.21 -26.44
C VAL A 574 1.93 1.22 -26.33
N PHE A 575 1.45 1.96 -25.33
CA PHE A 575 1.57 3.42 -25.27
C PHE A 575 1.06 4.11 -26.55
N VAL A 576 1.96 4.71 -27.35
CA VAL A 576 1.63 5.45 -28.58
C VAL A 576 1.85 4.62 -29.86
N GLN A 577 2.37 3.40 -29.73
CA GLN A 577 2.72 2.57 -30.87
C GLN A 577 1.67 1.49 -31.08
N THR A 578 1.19 1.33 -32.31
CA THR A 578 0.12 0.38 -32.63
C THR A 578 0.59 -0.66 -33.64
N ALA A 579 0.32 -1.93 -33.34
CA ALA A 579 0.37 -3.04 -34.28
C ALA A 579 -1.05 -3.34 -34.78
N THR A 580 -1.17 -3.60 -36.08
CA THR A 580 -2.41 -4.14 -36.66
C THR A 580 -2.18 -5.60 -37.00
N GLY A 581 -2.98 -6.46 -36.39
CA GLY A 581 -2.98 -7.90 -36.59
C GLY A 581 -3.95 -8.34 -37.69
N PRO A 582 -4.18 -9.66 -37.82
CA PRO A 582 -5.16 -10.20 -38.75
C PRO A 582 -6.58 -9.75 -38.41
N ALA A 583 -7.50 -9.92 -39.38
CA ALA A 583 -8.92 -9.73 -39.14
C ALA A 583 -9.48 -10.85 -38.26
N PHE A 584 -10.22 -10.47 -37.21
CA PHE A 584 -11.03 -11.38 -36.42
C PHE A 584 -12.45 -11.41 -36.99
N THR A 585 -13.00 -12.61 -37.17
CA THR A 585 -14.37 -12.80 -37.65
C THR A 585 -15.32 -12.90 -36.47
N VAL A 586 -16.10 -11.85 -36.23
CA VAL A 586 -17.13 -11.88 -35.19
C VAL A 586 -18.29 -12.74 -35.69
N THR A 587 -18.58 -13.82 -34.96
CA THR A 587 -19.69 -14.74 -35.26
C THR A 587 -20.88 -14.47 -34.34
N ALA A 588 -22.06 -14.99 -34.69
CA ALA A 588 -23.17 -15.02 -33.75
C ALA A 588 -22.87 -16.00 -32.61
N ALA A 589 -23.33 -15.68 -31.39
CA ALA A 589 -23.33 -16.65 -30.31
C ALA A 589 -24.29 -17.80 -30.65
N PRO A 590 -24.06 -19.03 -30.14
CA PRO A 590 -25.03 -20.11 -30.27
C PRO A 590 -26.40 -19.66 -29.77
N THR A 591 -27.46 -19.95 -30.52
CA THR A 591 -28.83 -19.64 -30.09
C THR A 591 -29.16 -20.45 -28.85
N SER A 592 -29.32 -19.77 -27.72
CA SER A 592 -29.85 -20.36 -26.48
C SER A 592 -31.37 -20.31 -26.52
N THR A 593 -32.01 -21.41 -26.15
CA THR A 593 -33.48 -21.48 -25.98
C THR A 593 -33.87 -21.28 -24.51
N ASN A 594 -32.89 -21.05 -23.64
CA ASN A 594 -33.04 -20.91 -22.19
C ASN A 594 -33.46 -19.48 -21.81
N LEU A 595 -34.58 -19.03 -22.36
CA LEU A 595 -35.18 -17.76 -21.95
C LEU A 595 -35.74 -17.91 -20.53
N ALA A 596 -35.60 -16.86 -19.73
CA ALA A 596 -36.27 -16.81 -18.44
C ALA A 596 -37.79 -16.89 -18.64
N GLY A 597 -38.47 -17.72 -17.84
CA GLY A 597 -39.89 -17.98 -18.00
C GLY A 597 -40.74 -16.76 -17.62
N ARG A 598 -41.93 -16.61 -18.22
CA ARG A 598 -42.91 -15.57 -17.85
C ARG A 598 -43.88 -16.03 -16.75
N SER A 599 -43.43 -16.95 -15.91
CA SER A 599 -44.23 -17.56 -14.84
C SER A 599 -43.37 -17.82 -13.62
N PHE A 600 -43.98 -17.82 -12.44
CA PHE A 600 -43.33 -18.22 -11.20
C PHE A 600 -42.87 -19.69 -11.27
N ASN A 601 -41.56 -19.93 -11.22
CA ASN A 601 -40.96 -21.26 -11.25
C ASN A 601 -39.76 -21.34 -10.31
N PHE A 602 -40.03 -21.47 -9.01
CA PHE A 602 -38.99 -21.47 -8.00
C PHE A 602 -38.12 -22.74 -8.06
N ILE A 603 -36.80 -22.60 -8.13
CA ILE A 603 -35.86 -23.72 -8.17
C ILE A 603 -35.21 -23.91 -6.80
N ASP A 604 -35.53 -25.01 -6.13
CA ASP A 604 -34.90 -25.32 -4.84
C ASP A 604 -33.40 -25.62 -5.03
N ALA A 605 -32.57 -24.67 -4.61
CA ALA A 605 -31.12 -24.72 -4.58
C ALA A 605 -30.55 -24.97 -3.18
N SER A 606 -31.37 -25.46 -2.23
CA SER A 606 -30.89 -25.85 -0.92
C SER A 606 -29.85 -26.97 -0.98
N SER A 607 -29.08 -27.14 0.11
CA SER A 607 -28.13 -28.23 0.24
C SER A 607 -28.77 -29.61 0.08
N SER A 608 -30.03 -29.76 0.50
CA SER A 608 -30.80 -31.01 0.40
C SER A 608 -31.07 -31.44 -1.05
N THR A 609 -31.05 -30.49 -1.99
CA THR A 609 -31.24 -30.75 -3.42
C THR A 609 -29.93 -30.67 -4.22
N GLY A 610 -28.78 -30.60 -3.55
CA GLY A 610 -27.45 -30.56 -4.17
C GLY A 610 -26.91 -29.15 -4.43
N GLY A 611 -27.47 -28.11 -3.81
CA GLY A 611 -26.85 -26.78 -3.80
C GLY A 611 -25.66 -26.67 -2.85
N THR A 612 -24.79 -25.70 -3.13
CA THR A 612 -23.61 -25.39 -2.31
C THR A 612 -23.92 -24.29 -1.32
N VAL A 613 -23.78 -24.56 -0.02
CA VAL A 613 -23.94 -23.57 1.05
C VAL A 613 -22.73 -22.65 1.09
N LEU A 614 -22.97 -21.34 1.05
CA LEU A 614 -21.92 -20.33 1.15
C LEU A 614 -21.55 -20.09 2.62
N THR A 615 -20.28 -19.77 2.85
CA THR A 615 -19.75 -19.45 4.19
C THR A 615 -19.39 -17.97 4.23
N PHE A 616 -19.75 -17.32 5.33
CA PHE A 616 -19.56 -15.90 5.56
C PHE A 616 -18.74 -15.69 6.85
N SER A 617 -18.06 -14.54 6.95
CA SER A 617 -17.24 -14.20 8.13
C SER A 617 -18.06 -13.95 9.39
N ASN A 618 -19.30 -13.55 9.23
CA ASN A 618 -20.29 -13.28 10.26
C ASN A 618 -21.68 -13.61 9.65
N ASN A 619 -22.74 -13.19 10.32
CA ASN A 619 -24.12 -13.41 9.89
C ASN A 619 -24.82 -12.14 9.36
N ASP A 620 -24.08 -11.05 9.16
CA ASP A 620 -24.60 -9.70 8.88
C ASP A 620 -23.50 -8.85 8.22
N ASP A 621 -23.80 -8.13 7.14
CA ASP A 621 -22.81 -7.36 6.38
C ASP A 621 -21.61 -8.16 5.84
N ALA A 622 -21.82 -9.35 5.28
CA ALA A 622 -20.74 -10.20 4.77
C ALA A 622 -20.84 -10.58 3.28
N ILE A 623 -19.66 -10.82 2.70
CA ILE A 623 -19.47 -11.27 1.32
C ILE A 623 -18.91 -12.68 1.30
N ALA A 624 -19.46 -13.51 0.42
CA ALA A 624 -18.86 -14.76 -0.04
C ALA A 624 -18.41 -14.62 -1.50
N LEU A 625 -17.21 -15.12 -1.81
CA LEU A 625 -16.66 -15.10 -3.16
C LEU A 625 -16.91 -16.45 -3.86
N VAL A 626 -17.52 -16.41 -5.03
CA VAL A 626 -17.89 -17.59 -5.83
C VAL A 626 -17.39 -17.45 -7.26
N LYS A 627 -17.17 -18.56 -7.96
CA LYS A 627 -16.83 -18.54 -9.39
C LYS A 627 -18.08 -18.57 -10.26
N LEU A 628 -18.13 -17.69 -11.26
CA LEU A 628 -19.21 -17.69 -12.24
C LEU A 628 -19.14 -18.95 -13.13
N PRO A 629 -20.23 -19.72 -13.31
CA PRO A 629 -20.18 -21.01 -14.01
C PRO A 629 -20.15 -20.94 -15.54
N PHE A 630 -20.45 -19.78 -16.12
CA PHE A 630 -20.49 -19.52 -17.56
C PHE A 630 -20.25 -18.04 -17.85
N ASP A 631 -19.97 -17.70 -19.11
CA ASP A 631 -19.90 -16.30 -19.53
C ASP A 631 -21.29 -15.64 -19.39
N PHE A 632 -21.33 -14.46 -18.79
CA PHE A 632 -22.55 -13.69 -18.59
C PHE A 632 -22.33 -12.24 -18.97
N ILE A 633 -23.25 -11.68 -19.74
CA ILE A 633 -23.21 -10.29 -20.19
C ILE A 633 -24.23 -9.50 -19.38
N LEU A 634 -23.76 -8.60 -18.51
CA LEU A 634 -24.59 -7.67 -17.76
C LEU A 634 -24.56 -6.32 -18.48
N PHE A 635 -25.64 -5.97 -19.17
CA PHE A 635 -25.71 -4.84 -20.11
C PHE A 635 -24.65 -4.98 -21.22
N ARG A 636 -23.58 -4.18 -21.19
CA ARG A 636 -22.49 -4.28 -22.16
C ARG A 636 -21.20 -4.84 -21.56
N ASP A 637 -21.23 -5.14 -20.27
CA ASP A 637 -20.07 -5.64 -19.54
C ASP A 637 -20.04 -7.17 -19.61
N ILE A 638 -18.90 -7.72 -20.04
CA ILE A 638 -18.70 -9.16 -20.17
C ILE A 638 -18.00 -9.69 -18.93
N HIS A 639 -18.66 -10.61 -18.24
CA HIS A 639 -18.12 -11.38 -17.12
C HIS A 639 -17.92 -12.81 -17.62
N VAL A 640 -16.67 -13.26 -17.62
CA VAL A 640 -16.32 -14.56 -18.19
C VAL A 640 -16.46 -15.67 -17.16
N ALA A 641 -16.66 -16.92 -17.62
CA ALA A 641 -16.66 -18.09 -16.77
C ALA A 641 -15.40 -18.13 -15.89
N ASP A 642 -15.53 -18.63 -14.66
CA ASP A 642 -14.52 -18.64 -13.60
C ASP A 642 -14.13 -17.27 -13.01
N SER A 643 -14.69 -16.16 -13.49
CA SER A 643 -14.56 -14.88 -12.79
C SER A 643 -15.07 -14.98 -11.36
N GLN A 644 -14.35 -14.37 -10.43
CA GLN A 644 -14.74 -14.30 -9.03
C GLN A 644 -15.81 -13.22 -8.87
N ILE A 645 -16.96 -13.60 -8.33
CA ILE A 645 -18.11 -12.74 -8.07
C ILE A 645 -18.40 -12.71 -6.58
N SER A 646 -19.10 -11.67 -6.14
CA SER A 646 -19.46 -11.46 -4.73
C SER A 646 -20.94 -11.73 -4.51
N ILE A 647 -21.26 -12.49 -3.48
CA ILE A 647 -22.64 -12.72 -3.02
C ILE A 647 -22.72 -12.22 -1.59
N SER A 648 -23.71 -11.38 -1.32
CA SER A 648 -23.87 -10.69 -0.05
C SER A 648 -24.95 -11.31 0.83
N THR A 649 -24.78 -11.20 2.14
CA THR A 649 -25.85 -11.43 3.13
C THR A 649 -27.06 -10.52 2.89
N ASP A 650 -26.83 -9.34 2.34
CA ASP A 650 -27.75 -8.19 2.23
C ASP A 650 -28.60 -8.28 0.94
N GLY A 651 -28.81 -9.50 0.43
CA GLY A 651 -29.75 -9.80 -0.65
C GLY A 651 -29.34 -9.31 -2.04
N PHE A 652 -28.03 -9.14 -2.29
CA PHE A 652 -27.50 -8.82 -3.61
C PHE A 652 -26.30 -9.69 -4.02
N LEU A 653 -25.99 -9.66 -5.32
CA LEU A 653 -24.70 -10.10 -5.86
C LEU A 653 -24.05 -9.00 -6.71
N SER A 654 -22.73 -9.04 -6.80
CA SER A 654 -21.93 -8.25 -7.74
C SER A 654 -21.11 -9.17 -8.61
N LEU A 655 -21.07 -8.93 -9.92
CA LEU A 655 -20.21 -9.69 -10.83
C LEU A 655 -18.73 -9.26 -10.77
N GLU A 656 -18.34 -8.54 -9.72
CA GLU A 656 -16.98 -8.16 -9.36
C GLU A 656 -16.66 -8.64 -7.92
N PRO A 657 -15.38 -8.90 -7.58
CA PRO A 657 -14.98 -9.22 -6.23
C PRO A 657 -15.01 -7.99 -5.32
N LEU A 658 -15.69 -8.09 -4.19
CA LEU A 658 -15.88 -7.04 -3.19
C LEU A 658 -15.28 -7.52 -1.86
N SER A 659 -14.76 -6.56 -1.09
CA SER A 659 -14.23 -6.81 0.25
C SER A 659 -15.20 -6.45 1.38
N ILE A 660 -16.28 -5.72 1.06
CA ILE A 660 -17.28 -5.26 2.01
C ILE A 660 -18.67 -5.47 1.42
N SER A 661 -19.62 -5.81 2.30
CA SER A 661 -21.04 -5.75 1.97
C SER A 661 -21.56 -4.34 2.28
N GLU A 662 -22.52 -3.86 1.49
CA GLU A 662 -23.18 -2.58 1.74
C GLU A 662 -24.64 -2.88 2.06
N TRP A 663 -25.01 -2.83 3.35
CA TRP A 663 -26.38 -3.02 3.83
C TRP A 663 -27.35 -1.95 3.31
N GLN A 664 -26.90 -0.70 3.20
CA GLN A 664 -27.81 0.39 2.88
C GLN A 664 -28.09 0.41 1.37
N ASN A 665 -29.35 0.22 1.02
CA ASN A 665 -29.79 0.22 -0.37
C ASN A 665 -29.84 1.65 -1.00
N ALA A 666 -29.97 1.71 -2.33
CA ALA A 666 -30.02 2.96 -3.09
C ALA A 666 -30.77 2.80 -4.42
N PRO A 667 -31.33 3.88 -5.00
CA PRO A 667 -31.94 3.82 -6.33
C PRO A 667 -30.88 3.52 -7.40
N LEU A 668 -31.27 2.88 -8.49
CA LEU A 668 -30.38 2.52 -9.60
C LEU A 668 -30.76 3.30 -10.88
N PRO A 669 -29.78 3.77 -11.67
CA PRO A 669 -28.35 3.68 -11.43
C PRO A 669 -27.89 4.69 -10.36
N SER A 670 -26.92 4.30 -9.53
CA SER A 670 -26.26 5.22 -8.59
C SER A 670 -24.84 4.76 -8.27
N THR A 671 -23.96 5.71 -7.96
CA THR A 671 -22.60 5.46 -7.46
C THR A 671 -22.49 5.45 -5.95
N THR A 672 -23.44 6.10 -5.26
CA THR A 672 -23.31 6.45 -3.84
C THR A 672 -24.55 6.03 -3.08
N VAL A 673 -24.31 5.56 -1.86
CA VAL A 673 -25.34 5.23 -0.87
C VAL A 673 -25.37 6.32 0.20
N LEU A 674 -26.54 6.78 0.62
CA LEU A 674 -26.69 7.75 1.69
C LEU A 674 -27.17 7.04 2.95
N ARG A 675 -26.32 6.99 3.99
CA ARG A 675 -26.67 6.34 5.26
C ARG A 675 -27.44 7.29 6.17
N PRO A 676 -28.30 6.80 7.07
CA PRO A 676 -29.05 7.61 8.03
C PRO A 676 -28.17 8.50 8.92
N SER A 677 -26.92 8.10 9.16
CA SER A 677 -25.90 8.87 9.89
C SER A 677 -25.36 10.10 9.14
N GLY A 678 -25.72 10.27 7.86
CA GLY A 678 -25.19 11.29 6.96
C GLY A 678 -23.86 10.94 6.27
N SER A 679 -23.28 9.77 6.56
CA SER A 679 -22.12 9.26 5.83
C SER A 679 -22.50 8.66 4.48
N ALA A 680 -21.61 8.74 3.51
CA ALA A 680 -21.80 8.14 2.18
C ALA A 680 -21.11 6.76 2.09
N GLY A 681 -21.84 5.77 1.61
CA GLY A 681 -21.35 4.47 1.16
C GLY A 681 -21.19 4.43 -0.37
N THR A 682 -20.77 3.29 -0.92
CA THR A 682 -20.58 3.12 -2.37
C THR A 682 -21.49 2.03 -2.88
N VAL A 683 -22.27 2.31 -3.94
CA VAL A 683 -23.10 1.28 -4.55
C VAL A 683 -22.19 0.27 -5.26
N PRO A 684 -22.39 -1.04 -5.03
CA PRO A 684 -21.59 -2.06 -5.69
C PRO A 684 -21.62 -1.93 -7.23
N PRO A 685 -20.48 -2.10 -7.93
CA PRO A 685 -20.45 -2.17 -9.39
C PRO A 685 -21.04 -3.51 -9.87
N SER A 686 -21.55 -3.57 -11.10
CA SER A 686 -22.13 -4.80 -11.69
C SER A 686 -23.12 -5.50 -10.74
N LEU A 687 -23.94 -4.70 -10.06
CA LEU A 687 -24.87 -5.12 -9.01
C LEU A 687 -26.10 -5.77 -9.64
N ILE A 688 -26.53 -6.89 -9.07
CA ILE A 688 -27.84 -7.51 -9.29
C ILE A 688 -28.45 -7.69 -7.89
N GLY A 689 -29.50 -6.94 -7.60
CA GLY A 689 -30.19 -6.94 -6.32
C GLY A 689 -31.60 -7.52 -6.47
N PRO A 690 -31.81 -8.83 -6.24
CA PRO A 690 -33.16 -9.39 -6.13
C PRO A 690 -33.92 -8.83 -4.92
N PHE A 691 -33.22 -8.49 -3.83
CA PHE A 691 -33.78 -7.85 -2.65
C PHE A 691 -32.66 -7.17 -1.86
N TRP A 692 -32.10 -6.09 -2.39
CA TRP A 692 -30.99 -5.41 -1.72
C TRP A 692 -31.48 -4.51 -0.59
N ASP A 693 -31.16 -4.89 0.65
CA ASP A 693 -31.55 -4.21 1.90
C ASP A 693 -30.67 -4.72 3.07
N ASP A 694 -30.86 -4.16 4.25
CA ASP A 694 -30.16 -4.54 5.50
C ASP A 694 -30.70 -5.89 6.03
N LEU A 695 -30.15 -7.00 5.49
CA LEU A 695 -30.58 -8.36 5.81
C LEU A 695 -29.62 -9.05 6.77
N ILE A 696 -30.19 -9.84 7.67
CA ILE A 696 -29.44 -10.68 8.60
C ILE A 696 -29.71 -12.16 8.34
N MET A 697 -28.72 -13.02 8.66
CA MET A 697 -28.85 -14.47 8.68
C MET A 697 -29.14 -15.01 10.10
N PRO A 698 -30.41 -15.29 10.44
CA PRO A 698 -30.76 -16.10 11.61
C PRO A 698 -30.15 -17.51 11.57
N PRO A 699 -30.16 -18.27 12.68
CA PRO A 699 -29.55 -19.60 12.74
C PRO A 699 -30.08 -20.63 11.73
N GLN A 700 -31.30 -20.47 11.22
CA GLN A 700 -31.90 -21.34 10.19
C GLN A 700 -31.74 -20.81 8.76
N ALA A 701 -31.10 -19.65 8.59
CA ALA A 701 -30.89 -19.02 7.30
C ALA A 701 -29.71 -19.64 6.56
N ALA A 702 -29.80 -19.63 5.23
CA ALA A 702 -28.72 -20.09 4.37
C ALA A 702 -28.76 -19.38 3.03
N ILE A 703 -27.58 -19.04 2.52
CA ILE A 703 -27.39 -18.60 1.14
C ILE A 703 -26.71 -19.73 0.39
N THR A 704 -27.31 -20.13 -0.72
CA THR A 704 -26.91 -21.31 -1.49
C THR A 704 -26.80 -20.98 -2.96
N THR A 705 -25.91 -21.70 -3.66
CA THR A 705 -25.78 -21.59 -5.11
C THR A 705 -25.92 -22.95 -5.78
N LYS A 706 -26.49 -22.99 -6.98
CA LYS A 706 -26.63 -24.22 -7.76
C LYS A 706 -26.62 -23.91 -9.25
N THR A 707 -25.90 -24.69 -10.02
CA THR A 707 -25.98 -24.65 -11.48
C THR A 707 -26.76 -25.86 -11.98
N VAL A 708 -27.78 -25.63 -12.81
CA VAL A 708 -28.60 -26.68 -13.41
C VAL A 708 -28.60 -26.57 -14.94
N GLY A 709 -29.06 -27.62 -15.62
CA GLY A 709 -29.06 -27.69 -17.08
C GLY A 709 -27.69 -28.09 -17.67
N ALA A 710 -27.56 -27.93 -18.98
CA ALA A 710 -26.33 -28.23 -19.72
C ALA A 710 -26.05 -27.09 -20.70
N ALA A 711 -24.77 -26.83 -20.98
CA ALA A 711 -24.37 -25.77 -21.89
C ALA A 711 -24.99 -25.98 -23.29
N PRO A 712 -25.44 -24.91 -23.98
CA PRO A 712 -25.36 -23.49 -23.62
C PRO A 712 -26.59 -22.97 -22.83
N ASN A 713 -27.36 -23.86 -22.20
CA ASN A 713 -28.65 -23.59 -21.57
C ASN A 713 -28.61 -23.82 -20.04
N ARG A 714 -27.48 -23.52 -19.38
CA ARG A 714 -27.38 -23.62 -17.92
C ARG A 714 -28.11 -22.46 -17.24
N GLN A 715 -28.54 -22.69 -16.01
CA GLN A 715 -29.07 -21.67 -15.12
C GLN A 715 -28.21 -21.66 -13.86
N PHE A 716 -27.82 -20.47 -13.39
CA PHE A 716 -27.12 -20.29 -12.13
C PHE A 716 -28.07 -19.66 -11.11
N ILE A 717 -28.45 -20.46 -10.12
CA ILE A 717 -29.41 -20.10 -9.08
C ILE A 717 -28.62 -19.64 -7.87
N LEU A 718 -28.98 -18.47 -7.35
CA LEU A 718 -28.59 -17.95 -6.05
C LEU A 718 -29.83 -17.85 -5.18
N GLN A 719 -29.89 -18.63 -4.10
CA GLN A 719 -31.04 -18.69 -3.21
C GLN A 719 -30.67 -18.18 -1.83
N TRP A 720 -31.39 -17.16 -1.36
CA TRP A 720 -31.42 -16.69 0.03
C TRP A 720 -32.61 -17.35 0.72
N SER A 721 -32.37 -18.09 1.81
CA SER A 721 -33.40 -18.88 2.50
C SER A 721 -33.54 -18.45 3.94
N ASN A 722 -34.79 -18.27 4.39
CA ASN A 722 -35.14 -17.89 5.77
C ASN A 722 -34.38 -16.66 6.29
N MET A 723 -34.10 -15.69 5.42
CA MET A 723 -33.46 -14.44 5.82
C MET A 723 -34.43 -13.58 6.61
N SER A 724 -33.90 -12.68 7.44
CA SER A 724 -34.66 -11.63 8.10
C SER A 724 -34.07 -10.25 7.77
N LEU A 725 -34.72 -9.20 8.26
CA LEU A 725 -34.36 -7.79 8.07
C LEU A 725 -33.97 -7.14 9.40
N LEU A 726 -33.07 -6.17 9.34
CA LEU A 726 -32.79 -5.27 10.45
C LEU A 726 -33.57 -3.95 10.31
N ASP A 727 -33.94 -3.37 11.45
CA ASP A 727 -34.38 -1.97 11.51
C ASP A 727 -33.20 -1.00 11.60
N GLU A 728 -33.46 0.31 11.57
CA GLU A 728 -32.41 1.34 11.60
C GLU A 728 -31.56 1.34 12.89
N ASN A 729 -31.96 0.57 13.91
CA ASN A 729 -31.23 0.38 15.16
C ASN A 729 -30.53 -0.99 15.22
N GLY A 730 -30.49 -1.75 14.12
CA GLY A 730 -29.90 -3.08 14.04
C GLY A 730 -30.73 -4.16 14.74
N ARG A 731 -32.05 -3.99 14.87
CA ARG A 731 -32.93 -5.01 15.49
C ARG A 731 -33.54 -5.91 14.44
N ASP A 732 -33.43 -7.21 14.65
CA ASP A 732 -34.09 -8.24 13.83
C ASP A 732 -35.63 -8.09 13.89
N LEU A 733 -36.23 -7.83 12.73
CA LEU A 733 -37.66 -7.68 12.53
C LEU A 733 -38.42 -9.03 12.51
N ASN A 734 -37.71 -10.15 12.61
CA ASN A 734 -38.23 -11.52 12.53
C ASN A 734 -39.05 -11.74 11.24
N ALA A 735 -38.60 -11.17 10.13
CA ALA A 735 -39.14 -11.47 8.82
C ALA A 735 -38.70 -12.89 8.38
N ASN A 736 -39.43 -13.44 7.42
CA ASN A 736 -39.07 -14.69 6.76
C ASN A 736 -39.08 -14.46 5.25
N LEU A 737 -37.88 -14.31 4.71
CA LEU A 737 -37.62 -14.08 3.29
C LEU A 737 -36.92 -15.30 2.69
N THR A 738 -37.54 -15.89 1.68
CA THR A 738 -36.92 -16.89 0.81
C THR A 738 -37.14 -16.49 -0.64
N PHE A 739 -36.05 -16.14 -1.31
CA PHE A 739 -36.06 -15.64 -2.68
C PHE A 739 -34.80 -16.08 -3.42
N GLU A 740 -34.83 -15.95 -4.75
CA GLU A 740 -33.69 -16.30 -5.60
C GLU A 740 -33.47 -15.30 -6.72
N ALA A 741 -32.21 -15.23 -7.17
CA ALA A 741 -31.84 -14.69 -8.46
C ALA A 741 -31.31 -15.81 -9.34
N ILE A 742 -31.80 -15.88 -10.59
CA ILE A 742 -31.38 -16.85 -11.59
C ILE A 742 -30.74 -16.12 -12.76
N LEU A 743 -29.50 -16.49 -13.09
CA LEU A 743 -28.81 -16.04 -14.30
C LEU A 743 -28.91 -17.13 -15.37
N PHE A 744 -29.24 -16.75 -16.60
CA PHE A 744 -29.45 -17.70 -17.70
C PHE A 744 -28.30 -17.66 -18.71
N GLU A 745 -27.65 -18.81 -18.94
CA GLU A 745 -26.57 -18.94 -19.92
C GLU A 745 -27.08 -18.70 -21.35
N GLY A 746 -26.28 -17.96 -22.12
CA GLY A 746 -26.49 -17.71 -23.54
C GLY A 746 -27.53 -16.63 -23.84
N THR A 747 -28.66 -16.59 -23.12
CA THR A 747 -29.63 -15.49 -23.23
C THR A 747 -29.20 -14.26 -22.43
N ASN A 748 -28.47 -14.47 -21.32
CA ASN A 748 -28.13 -13.45 -20.32
C ASN A 748 -29.34 -12.87 -19.59
N ASP A 749 -30.49 -13.56 -19.64
CA ASP A 749 -31.67 -13.15 -18.88
C ASP A 749 -31.40 -13.25 -17.36
N ILE A 750 -32.15 -12.44 -16.61
CA ILE A 750 -32.15 -12.44 -15.15
C ILE A 750 -33.58 -12.68 -14.69
N GLN A 751 -33.79 -13.54 -13.69
CA GLN A 751 -35.09 -13.73 -13.07
C GLN A 751 -34.98 -13.64 -11.56
N PHE A 752 -35.89 -12.91 -10.93
CA PHE A 752 -36.05 -12.86 -9.48
C PHE A 752 -37.35 -13.54 -9.09
N LEU A 753 -37.31 -14.44 -8.10
CA LEU A 753 -38.49 -15.17 -7.62
C LEU A 753 -38.57 -15.14 -6.10
N TYR A 754 -39.78 -14.96 -5.58
CA TYR A 754 -40.01 -14.74 -4.15
C TYR A 754 -40.96 -15.81 -3.62
N ARG A 755 -40.44 -16.82 -2.91
CA ARG A 755 -41.22 -17.98 -2.46
C ARG A 755 -41.95 -17.75 -1.15
N SER A 756 -41.26 -17.22 -0.17
CA SER A 756 -41.82 -16.98 1.16
C SER A 756 -41.42 -15.58 1.59
N MET A 757 -42.39 -14.68 1.61
CA MET A 757 -42.23 -13.27 1.96
C MET A 757 -43.29 -12.94 3.00
N SER A 758 -42.89 -12.90 4.27
CA SER A 758 -43.78 -12.59 5.39
C SER A 758 -43.05 -11.85 6.50
N GLY A 759 -43.78 -10.99 7.22
CA GLY A 759 -43.24 -10.16 8.29
C GLY A 759 -43.09 -8.70 7.88
N PRO A 760 -42.58 -7.84 8.77
CA PRO A 760 -42.36 -6.42 8.46
C PRO A 760 -41.39 -6.25 7.29
N ARG A 761 -41.68 -5.30 6.39
CA ARG A 761 -40.85 -4.91 5.23
C ARG A 761 -40.54 -6.01 4.20
N SER A 762 -41.09 -7.21 4.36
CA SER A 762 -40.91 -8.33 3.42
C SER A 762 -41.50 -8.07 2.04
N ASP A 763 -42.30 -7.02 1.88
CA ASP A 763 -42.93 -6.60 0.63
C ASP A 763 -42.01 -5.75 -0.27
N GLY A 764 -40.78 -5.46 0.18
CA GLY A 764 -39.82 -4.63 -0.56
C GLY A 764 -39.96 -3.13 -0.28
N SER A 765 -40.79 -2.72 0.67
CA SER A 765 -40.97 -1.31 1.07
C SER A 765 -39.69 -0.61 1.55
N SER A 766 -38.62 -1.34 1.81
CA SER A 766 -37.27 -0.82 2.13
C SER A 766 -36.16 -1.34 1.21
N ALA A 767 -36.49 -2.12 0.18
CA ALA A 767 -35.49 -2.82 -0.64
C ALA A 767 -35.31 -2.19 -2.03
N THR A 768 -34.14 -2.46 -2.63
CA THR A 768 -33.86 -2.18 -4.03
C THR A 768 -33.95 -3.47 -4.83
N ILE A 769 -34.73 -3.44 -5.92
CA ILE A 769 -34.95 -4.56 -6.82
C ILE A 769 -34.58 -4.14 -8.24
N GLY A 770 -33.48 -4.70 -8.75
CA GLY A 770 -32.97 -4.36 -10.08
C GLY A 770 -31.53 -4.77 -10.31
N ALA A 771 -30.93 -4.24 -11.37
CA ALA A 771 -29.53 -4.46 -11.70
C ALA A 771 -28.90 -3.22 -12.35
N GLN A 772 -27.60 -3.03 -12.18
CA GLN A 772 -26.83 -1.96 -12.84
C GLN A 772 -25.49 -2.45 -13.37
N ASN A 773 -24.96 -1.73 -14.35
CA ASN A 773 -23.71 -2.07 -15.02
C ASN A 773 -22.45 -1.76 -14.18
N LEU A 774 -21.28 -2.10 -14.71
CA LEU A 774 -19.98 -1.91 -14.04
C LEU A 774 -19.70 -0.42 -13.73
N LYS A 775 -20.05 0.47 -14.68
CA LYS A 775 -19.83 1.92 -14.55
C LYS A 775 -20.86 2.64 -13.67
N ARG A 776 -21.99 1.98 -13.37
CA ARG A 776 -23.11 2.53 -12.60
C ARG A 776 -23.75 3.74 -13.27
N ASP A 777 -23.80 3.71 -14.60
CA ASP A 777 -24.46 4.71 -15.44
C ASP A 777 -25.68 4.16 -16.18
N THR A 778 -25.86 2.84 -16.17
CA THR A 778 -26.96 2.13 -16.84
C THR A 778 -27.54 1.11 -15.86
N ALA A 779 -28.87 1.07 -15.74
CA ALA A 779 -29.57 0.16 -14.85
C ALA A 779 -30.95 -0.24 -15.37
N ILE A 780 -31.49 -1.30 -14.78
CA ILE A 780 -32.92 -1.62 -14.76
C ILE A 780 -33.37 -1.73 -13.31
N GLN A 781 -34.51 -1.12 -12.98
CA GLN A 781 -35.03 -1.10 -11.62
C GLN A 781 -36.54 -1.30 -11.62
N THR A 782 -36.98 -2.35 -10.95
CA THR A 782 -38.41 -2.64 -10.75
C THR A 782 -38.94 -1.99 -9.48
N GLY A 783 -38.10 -1.84 -8.44
CA GLY A 783 -38.51 -1.19 -7.19
C GLY A 783 -37.36 -0.51 -6.44
N PHE A 784 -37.69 0.62 -5.80
CA PHE A 784 -36.88 1.26 -4.76
C PHE A 784 -37.79 1.63 -3.60
N ASN A 785 -37.65 0.96 -2.45
CA ASN A 785 -38.46 1.22 -1.25
C ASN A 785 -39.96 1.22 -1.56
N GLN A 786 -40.42 0.17 -2.23
CA GLN A 786 -41.78 0.03 -2.73
C GLN A 786 -42.36 -1.35 -2.40
N PRO A 787 -43.60 -1.43 -1.88
CA PRO A 787 -44.23 -2.69 -1.47
C PRO A 787 -44.77 -3.47 -2.69
N ILE A 788 -43.85 -3.98 -3.52
CA ILE A 788 -44.17 -4.62 -4.82
C ILE A 788 -43.94 -6.13 -4.82
N VAL A 789 -43.38 -6.69 -3.75
CA VAL A 789 -43.05 -8.10 -3.62
C VAL A 789 -44.05 -8.82 -2.73
N ALA A 790 -44.40 -10.06 -3.09
CA ALA A 790 -45.19 -10.97 -2.28
C ALA A 790 -44.78 -12.42 -2.52
N SER A 791 -45.21 -13.34 -1.65
CA SER A 791 -45.01 -14.77 -1.89
C SER A 791 -45.69 -15.20 -3.20
N GLY A 792 -44.94 -15.87 -4.09
CA GLY A 792 -45.38 -16.23 -5.44
C GLY A 792 -45.15 -15.13 -6.50
N TYR A 793 -44.61 -13.96 -6.11
CA TYR A 793 -44.21 -12.92 -7.06
C TYR A 793 -42.92 -13.31 -7.78
N PHE A 794 -42.75 -12.80 -9.00
CA PHE A 794 -41.52 -12.90 -9.77
C PHE A 794 -41.40 -11.70 -10.71
N THR A 795 -40.17 -11.34 -11.07
CA THR A 795 -39.90 -10.41 -12.17
C THR A 795 -38.81 -11.00 -13.07
N THR A 796 -38.89 -10.70 -14.36
CA THR A 796 -38.00 -11.23 -15.38
C THR A 796 -37.44 -10.09 -16.20
N TYR A 797 -36.12 -10.08 -16.39
CA TYR A 797 -35.42 -9.14 -17.24
C TYR A 797 -34.86 -9.86 -18.45
N HIS A 798 -35.41 -9.55 -19.62
CA HIS A 798 -34.90 -10.08 -20.88
C HIS A 798 -33.75 -9.22 -21.40
N PHE A 799 -32.64 -9.86 -21.74
CA PHE A 799 -31.51 -9.17 -22.34
C PHE A 799 -31.71 -8.98 -23.85
N GLN A 800 -31.63 -7.74 -24.32
CA GLN A 800 -31.73 -7.40 -25.74
C GLN A 800 -30.72 -6.31 -26.11
N ASN A 801 -29.77 -6.68 -26.97
CA ASN A 801 -28.79 -5.76 -27.57
C ASN A 801 -28.05 -4.84 -26.57
N GLY A 802 -27.61 -5.41 -25.44
CA GLY A 802 -26.82 -4.69 -24.45
C GLY A 802 -27.64 -3.96 -23.39
N SER A 803 -28.95 -4.16 -23.38
CA SER A 803 -29.91 -3.57 -22.43
C SER A 803 -30.85 -4.64 -21.88
N TYR A 804 -31.47 -4.35 -20.75
CA TYR A 804 -32.53 -5.17 -20.18
C TYR A 804 -33.87 -4.48 -20.29
N GLY A 805 -34.91 -5.27 -20.57
CA GLY A 805 -36.31 -4.86 -20.43
C GLY A 805 -37.03 -5.78 -19.45
N GLU A 806 -37.88 -5.21 -18.59
CA GLU A 806 -38.75 -6.01 -17.74
C GLU A 806 -39.84 -6.68 -18.59
N ALA A 807 -39.95 -7.99 -18.46
CA ALA A 807 -41.03 -8.76 -19.06
C ALA A 807 -42.29 -8.57 -18.19
N VAL A 808 -43.31 -7.94 -18.75
CA VAL A 808 -44.59 -7.79 -18.05
C VAL A 808 -45.19 -9.20 -17.83
N PRO A 809 -45.64 -9.55 -16.61
CA PRO A 809 -46.45 -10.75 -16.38
C PRO A 809 -47.65 -10.74 -17.32
N ASP A 810 -48.01 -11.90 -17.87
CA ASP A 810 -49.18 -12.03 -18.74
C ASP A 810 -50.43 -11.44 -18.06
N ALA A 811 -50.90 -10.32 -18.60
CA ALA A 811 -51.98 -9.51 -18.02
C ALA A 811 -53.33 -9.80 -18.67
N THR A 812 -53.37 -10.68 -19.67
CA THR A 812 -54.56 -10.96 -20.48
C THR A 812 -55.01 -12.40 -20.29
N PRO A 813 -56.25 -12.66 -19.84
CA PRO A 813 -56.75 -14.02 -19.83
C PRO A 813 -56.86 -14.55 -21.27
N PRO A 814 -56.74 -15.87 -21.50
CA PRO A 814 -56.98 -16.48 -22.79
C PRO A 814 -58.31 -16.03 -23.38
N SER A 815 -58.37 -15.89 -24.71
CA SER A 815 -59.65 -15.62 -25.38
C SER A 815 -60.68 -16.70 -25.01
N LYS A 816 -61.92 -16.27 -24.71
CA LYS A 816 -63.01 -17.21 -24.40
C LYS A 816 -63.11 -18.25 -25.53
N PRO A 817 -63.12 -19.57 -25.22
CA PRO A 817 -63.24 -20.59 -26.24
C PRO A 817 -64.47 -20.36 -27.12
N LEU A 818 -64.23 -20.18 -28.42
CA LEU A 818 -65.29 -20.11 -29.42
C LEU A 818 -65.64 -21.54 -29.83
N VAL A 819 -66.73 -22.05 -29.26
CA VAL A 819 -67.29 -23.34 -29.66
C VAL A 819 -67.89 -23.18 -31.05
N THR A 820 -67.42 -23.98 -31.99
CA THR A 820 -68.11 -24.15 -33.27
C THR A 820 -69.12 -25.28 -33.05
N ASP A 821 -70.39 -24.90 -32.89
CA ASP A 821 -71.46 -25.87 -32.71
C ASP A 821 -71.71 -26.59 -34.05
N GLU A 822 -71.47 -27.90 -34.10
CA GLU A 822 -71.85 -28.74 -35.25
C GLU A 822 -73.33 -29.18 -35.19
N GLY A 823 -74.07 -28.79 -34.15
CA GLY A 823 -75.54 -28.90 -34.09
C GLY A 823 -76.09 -29.09 -32.67
N PRO A 824 -77.33 -28.63 -32.40
CA PRO A 824 -77.88 -28.55 -31.04
C PRO A 824 -78.19 -29.91 -30.38
N LEU A 825 -78.23 -31.03 -31.13
CA LEU A 825 -78.52 -32.38 -30.64
C LEU A 825 -77.86 -33.46 -31.51
N THR A 826 -77.37 -34.54 -30.87
CA THR A 826 -77.04 -35.82 -31.54
C THR A 826 -77.98 -36.92 -31.07
N SER A 827 -78.39 -37.82 -31.97
CA SER A 827 -79.14 -39.04 -31.62
C SER A 827 -78.22 -40.21 -31.24
N ASN A 828 -76.89 -40.02 -31.30
CA ASN A 828 -75.91 -41.02 -30.93
C ASN A 828 -75.79 -41.09 -29.39
N SER A 829 -76.20 -42.22 -28.80
CA SER A 829 -76.14 -42.47 -27.36
C SER A 829 -74.74 -42.78 -26.83
N THR A 830 -73.73 -42.83 -27.69
CA THR A 830 -72.37 -43.28 -27.35
C THR A 830 -71.25 -42.27 -27.68
N GLN A 831 -71.53 -41.23 -28.49
CA GLN A 831 -70.52 -40.26 -28.90
C GLN A 831 -71.10 -38.84 -29.02
N LEU A 832 -70.36 -37.87 -28.47
CA LEU A 832 -70.54 -36.43 -28.63
C LEU A 832 -69.26 -35.85 -29.23
N ALA A 833 -69.39 -34.92 -30.18
CA ALA A 833 -68.27 -34.22 -30.80
C ALA A 833 -68.47 -32.71 -30.64
N ALA A 834 -67.43 -32.01 -30.23
CA ALA A 834 -67.38 -30.55 -30.18
C ALA A 834 -65.98 -30.08 -30.56
N SER A 835 -65.89 -28.99 -31.31
CA SER A 835 -64.64 -28.31 -31.63
C SER A 835 -64.68 -26.89 -31.11
N TRP A 836 -63.55 -26.40 -30.61
CA TRP A 836 -63.41 -25.04 -30.12
C TRP A 836 -62.06 -24.46 -30.51
N MET A 837 -62.03 -23.15 -30.70
CA MET A 837 -60.79 -22.40 -30.89
C MET A 837 -60.64 -21.35 -29.78
N SER A 838 -59.43 -21.24 -29.25
CA SER A 838 -59.03 -20.18 -28.33
C SER A 838 -57.55 -19.89 -28.58
N SER A 839 -57.17 -18.64 -28.46
CA SER A 839 -55.79 -18.16 -28.52
C SER A 839 -55.43 -17.38 -27.27
N ASP A 840 -54.19 -17.56 -26.85
CA ASP A 840 -53.47 -16.71 -25.90
C ASP A 840 -52.08 -16.49 -26.51
N PRO A 841 -51.86 -15.38 -27.24
CA PRO A 841 -50.58 -15.08 -27.88
C PRO A 841 -49.40 -14.90 -26.90
N GLU A 842 -49.68 -14.56 -25.65
CA GLU A 842 -48.71 -14.20 -24.63
C GLU A 842 -48.16 -15.42 -23.88
N SER A 843 -49.03 -16.35 -23.45
CA SER A 843 -48.66 -17.52 -22.63
C SER A 843 -49.10 -18.88 -23.19
N GLY A 844 -50.00 -18.90 -24.19
CA GLY A 844 -50.55 -20.13 -24.77
C GLY A 844 -51.60 -20.80 -23.89
N ILE A 845 -52.31 -21.79 -24.44
CA ILE A 845 -53.42 -22.46 -23.74
C ILE A 845 -52.93 -23.68 -22.96
N ARG A 846 -53.02 -23.64 -21.63
CA ARG A 846 -52.61 -24.73 -20.74
C ARG A 846 -53.55 -25.95 -20.75
N GLU A 847 -54.86 -25.72 -20.63
CA GLU A 847 -55.88 -26.79 -20.59
C GLU A 847 -57.26 -26.27 -21.02
N TYR A 848 -58.12 -27.16 -21.50
CA TYR A 848 -59.55 -26.90 -21.74
C TYR A 848 -60.41 -27.68 -20.73
N ARG A 849 -61.42 -27.03 -20.16
CA ARG A 849 -62.44 -27.69 -19.32
C ARG A 849 -63.79 -27.59 -20.01
N TYR A 850 -64.53 -28.70 -20.07
CA TYR A 850 -65.87 -28.76 -20.67
C TYR A 850 -66.85 -29.45 -19.72
N ALA A 851 -68.14 -29.12 -19.85
CA ALA A 851 -69.24 -29.75 -19.13
C ALA A 851 -70.31 -30.21 -20.15
N ILE A 852 -70.91 -31.37 -19.91
CA ILE A 852 -71.95 -31.96 -20.77
C ILE A 852 -73.21 -32.16 -19.92
N GLY A 853 -74.34 -31.59 -20.34
CA GLY A 853 -75.64 -31.75 -19.70
C GLY A 853 -76.61 -32.59 -20.54
N THR A 854 -77.64 -33.17 -19.93
CA THR A 854 -78.68 -33.96 -20.62
C THR A 854 -79.89 -33.14 -21.08
N THR A 855 -79.90 -31.84 -20.81
CA THR A 855 -80.93 -30.89 -21.25
C THR A 855 -80.26 -29.60 -21.75
N PRO A 856 -80.84 -28.89 -22.75
CA PRO A 856 -80.36 -27.58 -23.17
C PRO A 856 -80.21 -26.64 -21.96
N GLU A 857 -79.05 -25.99 -21.84
CA GLU A 857 -78.71 -25.04 -20.76
C GLU A 857 -78.61 -25.63 -19.32
N GLY A 858 -78.69 -26.96 -19.15
CA GLY A 858 -78.51 -27.61 -17.86
C GLY A 858 -77.04 -27.82 -17.46
N ALA A 859 -76.68 -27.52 -16.21
CA ALA A 859 -75.33 -27.69 -15.67
C ALA A 859 -75.32 -28.64 -14.46
N ASP A 860 -75.26 -29.95 -14.70
CA ASP A 860 -74.91 -30.91 -13.65
C ASP A 860 -73.39 -31.00 -13.53
N VAL A 861 -72.81 -30.10 -12.74
CA VAL A 861 -71.36 -30.06 -12.49
C VAL A 861 -71.01 -31.07 -11.41
N ARG A 862 -70.29 -32.14 -11.76
CA ARG A 862 -69.53 -32.94 -10.77
C ARG A 862 -68.03 -32.62 -10.90
N PRO A 863 -67.32 -32.37 -9.79
CA PRO A 863 -65.88 -32.23 -9.83
C PRO A 863 -65.23 -33.57 -10.18
N PHE A 864 -64.30 -33.54 -11.14
CA PHE A 864 -63.41 -34.65 -11.41
C PHE A 864 -62.40 -34.75 -10.25
N ILE A 865 -62.41 -35.87 -9.51
CA ILE A 865 -61.35 -36.21 -8.56
C ILE A 865 -60.53 -37.32 -9.20
N SER A 866 -59.36 -36.90 -9.70
CA SER A 866 -58.21 -37.61 -10.31
C SER A 866 -58.45 -38.76 -11.29
#